data_AF-A0AA92W7K1-F1
#
_entry.id   AF-A0AA92W7K1-F1
#
_cell.length_a   1.000
_cell.length_b   1.000
_cell.length_c   1.000
_cell.angle_alpha   90.00
_cell.angle_beta   90.00
_cell.angle_gamma   90.00
#
_symmetry.space_group_name_H-M   'P 1'
#
loop_
_entity.id
_entity.type
_entity.pdbx_description
1 polymer ?
#
loop_
_entity_poly.entity_id
_entity_poly.type
_entity_poly.pdbx_seq_one_letter_code
_entity_poly.pdbx_strand_id
1 'polypeptide(L)'
;SAIGHYAPKIAKSHIIYEMNQIDSKDARTFEVCIKEYLKEQYHVSDEKLQKLYHPSMMEMYPRVQHTNNHGVYQLGSPRIDSVRNPMAMRSMFRLRKLVNRLLEEGKIDQDTEIHIEFARELNDANKRNAIAAYTKENQNKNDEARKKIRNLFKAETGNDIEPTDADVLKYVLWEEQGHICLYTGKQIRISDFVGANPKFDIEHTIPRSVGGDSTKMNLTLCDSRFNRDVKKTKLPTELSNHDEIMTRINEWKEKYESLEGQIRKQKKLSKGASSKEQKDGIIRKRHLLELQRDYWRGKYLRFTMESVPEGFSRRQGTDISVISKYARLYLKSLFKHVYTVKGIATSDFRKIWGIQKVYSKKERVNHVHHCIDAIVIACIGLDEYNKLGAYYHDEENHEWYGMSKAYFKKPWSTFVEDIKRVQDEILVYHYTPDNMPKQGRRRILLDVEINGRKKKKKVLCKGDAARGSLHKDTYYGAIMRSGEDTPYYVVRKNVDNHLSDQDIKNIVDDVVRGIIQNAVAKGGKDALNGTIWMNEEKQIPIKKVRCITSVKNPLSFEHRKPRDISNKCYKNDYYVAPGDNNYLMAVYKGVTSKGKVKYMYEFINMLDAAKFYKQSNDKVLVDGNIVQLNKDGLNLYYTLKKGTMVLLYVDNPDEIWENNGDWSRRLYKVTELWKAGRIVVTKHTEARPSSEVPKVTKGFCIGDSKGLYSYSKFSALVQGYDFEINELGEIKRLR
;
A
#
# COMPACT_ATOMS: atom_id res chain seq x y z
N SER A 1 -32.50 2.80 -19.46
CA SER A 1 -33.72 3.47 -18.95
C SER A 1 -34.10 4.75 -19.72
N ALA A 2 -33.23 5.40 -20.51
CA ALA A 2 -33.56 6.68 -21.18
C ALA A 2 -34.04 6.61 -22.66
N ILE A 3 -34.20 5.43 -23.27
CA ILE A 3 -34.98 5.26 -24.54
C ILE A 3 -36.49 5.20 -24.23
N GLY A 4 -36.90 5.76 -23.08
CA GLY A 4 -38.20 5.49 -22.46
C GLY A 4 -39.33 6.40 -22.92
N HIS A 5 -39.05 7.45 -23.70
CA HIS A 5 -40.08 8.46 -24.02
C HIS A 5 -40.36 8.67 -25.51
N TYR A 6 -39.66 8.00 -26.43
CA TYR A 6 -39.90 8.19 -27.87
C TYR A 6 -39.81 6.92 -28.76
N ALA A 7 -39.63 5.71 -28.21
CA ALA A 7 -39.59 4.49 -29.03
C ALA A 7 -40.47 3.37 -28.44
N PRO A 8 -41.36 2.73 -29.24
CA PRO A 8 -42.18 1.60 -28.81
C PRO A 8 -41.31 0.41 -28.36
N LYS A 9 -41.80 -0.40 -27.41
CA LYS A 9 -41.10 -1.60 -26.89
C LYS A 9 -40.58 -2.54 -28.00
N ILE A 10 -41.27 -2.61 -29.14
CA ILE A 10 -40.92 -3.45 -30.31
C ILE A 10 -39.65 -2.96 -31.02
N ALA A 11 -39.45 -1.65 -31.15
CA ALA A 11 -38.25 -1.07 -31.77
C ALA A 11 -36.99 -1.38 -30.95
N LYS A 12 -37.14 -1.54 -29.63
CA LYS A 12 -36.03 -1.78 -28.71
C LYS A 12 -35.46 -3.20 -28.82
N SER A 13 -36.33 -4.20 -28.96
CA SER A 13 -35.95 -5.60 -29.21
C SER A 13 -35.35 -5.76 -30.61
N HIS A 14 -35.88 -5.05 -31.61
CA HIS A 14 -35.39 -5.10 -32.98
C HIS A 14 -34.01 -4.43 -33.13
N ILE A 15 -33.80 -3.28 -32.49
CA ILE A 15 -32.49 -2.61 -32.40
C ILE A 15 -31.47 -3.53 -31.72
N ILE A 16 -31.82 -4.20 -30.62
CA ILE A 16 -30.92 -5.15 -29.94
C ILE A 16 -30.59 -6.38 -30.83
N TYR A 17 -31.55 -6.85 -31.62
CA TYR A 17 -31.36 -7.96 -32.57
C TYR A 17 -30.42 -7.58 -33.72
N GLU A 18 -30.65 -6.45 -34.39
CA GLU A 18 -29.76 -5.87 -35.42
C GLU A 18 -28.35 -5.58 -34.86
N MET A 19 -28.26 -5.11 -33.62
CA MET A 19 -27.00 -4.82 -32.93
C MET A 19 -26.13 -6.05 -32.65
N ASN A 20 -26.73 -7.24 -32.52
CA ASN A 20 -25.98 -8.49 -32.35
C ASN A 20 -25.50 -9.07 -33.69
N GLN A 21 -25.95 -8.50 -34.82
CA GLN A 21 -25.55 -8.88 -36.18
C GLN A 21 -24.45 -7.97 -36.76
N ILE A 22 -24.00 -6.93 -36.03
CA ILE A 22 -22.92 -6.04 -36.47
C ILE A 22 -21.62 -6.85 -36.58
N ASP A 23 -21.11 -6.95 -37.80
CA ASP A 23 -19.85 -7.61 -38.13
C ASP A 23 -18.71 -7.04 -37.28
N SER A 24 -17.90 -7.93 -36.70
CA SER A 24 -16.64 -7.64 -36.01
C SER A 24 -15.65 -6.76 -36.80
N LYS A 25 -15.88 -6.58 -38.11
CA LYS A 25 -15.10 -5.75 -39.02
C LYS A 25 -15.62 -4.32 -39.22
N ASP A 26 -16.80 -3.96 -38.71
CA ASP A 26 -17.35 -2.60 -38.83
C ASP A 26 -16.70 -1.64 -37.81
N ALA A 27 -16.07 -0.57 -38.30
CA ALA A 27 -15.32 0.39 -37.48
C ALA A 27 -16.18 1.51 -36.86
N ARG A 28 -17.49 1.53 -37.10
CA ARG A 28 -18.41 2.57 -36.59
C ARG A 28 -18.70 2.40 -35.09
N THR A 29 -18.79 3.51 -34.36
CA THR A 29 -19.14 3.45 -32.92
C THR A 29 -20.62 3.14 -32.73
N PHE A 30 -20.97 2.55 -31.59
CA PHE A 30 -22.35 2.21 -31.23
C PHE A 30 -23.35 3.38 -31.37
N GLU A 31 -22.89 4.57 -31.01
CA GLU A 31 -23.64 5.82 -31.16
C GLU A 31 -23.88 6.18 -32.63
N VAL A 32 -22.90 5.93 -33.51
CA VAL A 32 -23.01 6.15 -34.95
C VAL A 32 -24.01 5.17 -35.56
N CYS A 33 -23.95 3.88 -35.23
CA CYS A 33 -24.89 2.90 -35.76
C CYS A 33 -26.34 3.20 -35.35
N ILE A 34 -26.58 3.60 -34.09
CA ILE A 34 -27.92 4.01 -33.65
C ILE A 34 -28.38 5.28 -34.36
N LYS A 35 -27.50 6.27 -34.52
CA LYS A 35 -27.85 7.51 -35.21
C LYS A 35 -28.16 7.27 -36.69
N GLU A 36 -27.38 6.43 -37.35
CA GLU A 36 -27.60 6.03 -38.75
C GLU A 36 -28.91 5.24 -38.89
N TYR A 37 -29.16 4.25 -38.04
CA TYR A 37 -30.44 3.51 -38.05
C TYR A 37 -31.65 4.41 -37.81
N LEU A 38 -31.57 5.33 -36.84
CA LEU A 38 -32.65 6.31 -36.59
C LEU A 38 -32.83 7.30 -37.73
N LYS A 39 -31.75 7.63 -38.45
CA LYS A 39 -31.76 8.50 -39.63
C LYS A 39 -32.36 7.79 -40.85
N GLU A 40 -32.01 6.53 -41.06
CA GLU A 40 -32.45 5.74 -42.21
C GLU A 40 -33.89 5.23 -42.05
N GLN A 41 -34.23 4.65 -40.89
CA GLN A 41 -35.53 4.01 -40.68
C GLN A 41 -36.61 4.98 -40.19
N TYR A 42 -36.23 6.03 -39.48
CA TYR A 42 -37.18 6.97 -38.86
C TYR A 42 -37.00 8.42 -39.32
N HIS A 43 -36.11 8.68 -40.29
CA HIS A 43 -35.86 10.00 -40.89
C HIS A 43 -35.66 11.13 -39.87
N VAL A 44 -35.02 10.81 -38.74
CA VAL A 44 -34.77 11.79 -37.66
C VAL A 44 -33.71 12.79 -38.12
N SER A 45 -33.99 14.09 -37.97
CA SER A 45 -33.07 15.16 -38.35
C SER A 45 -31.79 15.19 -37.51
N ASP A 46 -30.68 15.63 -38.11
CA ASP A 46 -29.35 15.65 -37.46
C ASP A 46 -29.36 16.51 -36.17
N GLU A 47 -30.13 17.59 -36.11
CA GLU A 47 -30.31 18.42 -34.90
C GLU A 47 -30.99 17.68 -33.74
N LYS A 48 -31.93 16.77 -34.04
CA LYS A 48 -32.59 15.92 -33.03
C LYS A 48 -31.69 14.76 -32.63
N LEU A 49 -30.91 14.21 -33.55
CA LEU A 49 -29.90 13.18 -33.26
C LEU A 49 -28.77 13.69 -32.36
N GLN A 50 -28.43 14.98 -32.40
CA GLN A 50 -27.49 15.60 -31.45
C GLN A 50 -28.00 15.61 -30.00
N LYS A 51 -29.33 15.55 -29.80
CA LYS A 51 -29.96 15.48 -28.46
C LYS A 51 -30.07 14.04 -27.95
N LEU A 52 -29.71 13.05 -28.77
CA LEU A 52 -29.77 11.63 -28.41
C LEU A 52 -28.69 11.32 -27.38
N TYR A 53 -29.08 11.23 -26.12
CA TYR A 53 -28.21 10.83 -25.02
C TYR A 53 -28.19 9.30 -24.91
N HIS A 54 -27.05 8.68 -25.16
CA HIS A 54 -26.88 7.24 -24.93
C HIS A 54 -26.37 7.00 -23.49
N PRO A 55 -26.95 6.07 -22.70
CA PRO A 55 -26.46 5.76 -21.36
C PRO A 55 -25.00 5.28 -21.27
N SER A 56 -24.35 4.94 -22.39
CA SER A 56 -22.88 4.74 -22.42
C SER A 56 -22.08 6.05 -22.36
N MET A 57 -22.73 7.21 -22.38
CA MET A 57 -22.14 8.51 -22.05
C MET A 57 -21.97 8.70 -20.52
N MET A 58 -22.57 7.84 -19.67
CA MET A 58 -21.99 7.61 -18.35
C MET A 58 -20.62 6.98 -18.60
N GLU A 59 -19.54 7.60 -18.12
CA GLU A 59 -18.14 7.23 -18.35
C GLU A 59 -17.83 5.74 -18.07
N MET A 60 -18.22 4.87 -19.00
CA MET A 60 -17.96 3.44 -19.01
C MET A 60 -16.86 3.17 -20.03
N TYR A 61 -15.99 2.22 -19.69
CA TYR A 61 -14.91 1.81 -20.58
C TYR A 61 -15.48 1.30 -21.91
N PRO A 62 -14.97 1.77 -23.06
CA PRO A 62 -15.47 1.33 -24.37
C PRO A 62 -15.23 -0.16 -24.54
N ARG A 63 -16.23 -0.88 -25.08
CA ARG A 63 -16.12 -2.32 -25.34
C ARG A 63 -14.98 -2.56 -26.35
N VAL A 64 -14.15 -3.56 -26.08
CA VAL A 64 -13.10 -3.99 -27.01
C VAL A 64 -13.78 -4.75 -28.13
N GLN A 65 -13.87 -4.14 -29.30
CA GLN A 65 -14.56 -4.71 -30.47
C GLN A 65 -13.60 -5.39 -31.45
N HIS A 66 -12.34 -4.96 -31.48
CA HIS A 66 -11.37 -5.43 -32.46
C HIS A 66 -10.10 -5.97 -31.80
N THR A 67 -9.46 -6.87 -32.53
CA THR A 67 -8.14 -7.40 -32.18
C THR A 67 -7.05 -6.39 -32.56
N ASN A 68 -5.89 -6.52 -31.93
CA ASN A 68 -4.70 -5.83 -32.38
C ASN A 68 -4.22 -6.38 -33.74
N ASN A 69 -3.12 -5.83 -34.26
CA ASN A 69 -2.51 -6.25 -35.52
C ASN A 69 -2.05 -7.73 -35.54
N HIS A 70 -2.04 -8.40 -34.40
CA HIS A 70 -1.65 -9.81 -34.24
C HIS A 70 -2.86 -10.73 -34.02
N GLY A 71 -4.09 -10.24 -34.22
CA GLY A 71 -5.30 -11.05 -34.04
C GLY A 71 -5.69 -11.30 -32.58
N VAL A 72 -5.12 -10.57 -31.63
CA VAL A 72 -5.39 -10.74 -30.18
C VAL A 72 -6.23 -9.58 -29.65
N TYR A 73 -7.30 -9.90 -28.92
CA TYR A 73 -8.08 -8.90 -28.20
C TYR A 73 -7.31 -8.35 -27.00
N GLN A 74 -7.33 -7.03 -26.79
CA GLN A 74 -6.59 -6.40 -25.71
C GLN A 74 -7.37 -5.30 -25.01
N LEU A 75 -7.22 -5.20 -23.70
CA LEU A 75 -7.77 -4.09 -22.93
C LEU A 75 -7.10 -2.77 -23.33
N GLY A 76 -7.94 -1.75 -23.55
CA GLY A 76 -7.54 -0.37 -23.84
C GLY A 76 -7.01 0.39 -22.62
N SER A 77 -6.88 1.72 -22.71
CA SER A 77 -6.43 2.54 -21.57
C SER A 77 -7.47 2.57 -20.43
N PRO A 78 -7.10 2.32 -19.16
CA PRO A 78 -8.03 2.43 -18.04
C PRO A 78 -8.28 3.88 -17.58
N ARG A 79 -7.85 4.88 -18.35
CA ARG A 79 -8.04 6.30 -17.98
C ARG A 79 -9.44 6.76 -18.35
N ILE A 80 -10.19 7.22 -17.35
CA ILE A 80 -11.46 7.92 -17.47
C ILE A 80 -11.43 9.16 -16.57
N ASP A 81 -12.23 10.18 -16.90
CA ASP A 81 -12.20 11.48 -16.20
C ASP A 81 -12.67 11.37 -14.73
N SER A 82 -13.49 10.36 -14.43
CA SER A 82 -14.00 10.01 -13.10
C SER A 82 -12.96 9.41 -12.16
N VAL A 83 -11.88 8.80 -12.66
CA VAL A 83 -10.84 8.17 -11.82
C VAL A 83 -9.57 9.00 -11.84
N ARG A 84 -9.48 9.95 -10.91
CA ARG A 84 -8.31 10.85 -10.78
C ARG A 84 -7.27 10.40 -9.76
N ASN A 85 -7.56 9.35 -8.99
CA ASN A 85 -6.62 8.87 -7.97
C ASN A 85 -5.40 8.18 -8.62
N PRO A 86 -4.17 8.71 -8.46
CA PRO A 86 -2.99 8.17 -9.13
C PRO A 86 -2.61 6.76 -8.65
N MET A 87 -2.93 6.40 -7.40
CA MET A 87 -2.68 5.04 -6.89
C MET A 87 -3.63 4.04 -7.54
N ALA A 88 -4.92 4.37 -7.62
CA ALA A 88 -5.92 3.55 -8.31
C ALA A 88 -5.53 3.32 -9.77
N MET A 89 -5.16 4.40 -10.46
CA MET A 89 -4.72 4.34 -11.85
C MET A 89 -3.47 3.47 -12.03
N ARG A 90 -2.49 3.55 -11.12
CA ARG A 90 -1.31 2.68 -11.17
C ARG A 90 -1.71 1.21 -11.11
N SER A 91 -2.62 0.82 -10.21
CA SER A 91 -3.11 -0.55 -10.09
C SER A 91 -3.86 -1.01 -11.34
N MET A 92 -4.74 -0.17 -11.89
CA MET A 92 -5.46 -0.47 -13.14
C MET A 92 -4.52 -0.68 -14.33
N PHE A 93 -3.46 0.12 -14.44
CA PHE A 93 -2.43 -0.07 -15.48
C PHE A 93 -1.61 -1.35 -15.29
N ARG A 94 -1.38 -1.80 -14.04
CA ARG A 94 -0.73 -3.10 -13.78
C ARG A 94 -1.65 -4.25 -14.16
N LEU A 95 -2.93 -4.17 -13.77
CA LEU A 95 -3.96 -5.14 -14.15
C LEU A 95 -4.04 -5.28 -15.67
N ARG A 96 -4.13 -4.16 -16.40
CA ARG A 96 -4.09 -4.16 -17.86
C ARG A 96 -2.88 -4.92 -18.42
N LYS A 97 -1.68 -4.62 -17.91
CA LYS A 97 -0.44 -5.21 -18.43
C LYS A 97 -0.40 -6.72 -18.22
N LEU A 98 -0.82 -7.18 -17.04
CA LEU A 98 -0.92 -8.61 -16.72
C LEU A 98 -1.95 -9.30 -17.62
N VAL A 99 -3.16 -8.77 -17.69
CA VAL A 99 -4.26 -9.35 -18.48
C VAL A 99 -3.92 -9.39 -19.97
N ASN A 100 -3.38 -8.30 -20.52
CA ASN A 100 -2.99 -8.28 -21.94
C ASN A 100 -1.88 -9.27 -22.24
N ARG A 101 -0.92 -9.48 -21.32
CA ARG A 101 0.10 -10.53 -21.49
C ARG A 101 -0.51 -11.92 -21.50
N LEU A 102 -1.44 -12.21 -20.58
CA LEU A 102 -2.14 -13.50 -20.56
C LEU A 102 -2.94 -13.75 -21.85
N LEU A 103 -3.57 -12.70 -22.40
CA LEU A 103 -4.26 -12.75 -23.70
C LEU A 103 -3.28 -12.95 -24.87
N GLU A 104 -2.14 -12.25 -24.86
CA GLU A 104 -1.07 -12.41 -25.86
C GLU A 104 -0.48 -13.81 -25.89
N GLU A 105 -0.32 -14.45 -24.72
CA GLU A 105 0.18 -15.82 -24.59
C GLU A 105 -0.90 -16.89 -24.80
N GLY A 106 -2.16 -16.49 -25.07
CA GLY A 106 -3.28 -17.42 -25.25
C GLY A 106 -3.67 -18.20 -24.00
N LYS A 107 -3.22 -17.76 -22.81
CA LYS A 107 -3.54 -18.39 -21.52
C LYS A 107 -4.97 -18.09 -21.07
N ILE A 108 -5.55 -17.00 -21.56
CA ILE A 108 -6.94 -16.59 -21.32
C ILE A 108 -7.54 -16.00 -22.60
N ASP A 109 -8.86 -15.93 -22.65
CA ASP A 109 -9.66 -15.38 -23.75
C ASP A 109 -10.88 -14.59 -23.21
N GLN A 110 -11.78 -14.16 -24.09
CA GLN A 110 -12.98 -13.39 -23.68
C GLN A 110 -14.00 -14.18 -22.86
N ASP A 111 -13.97 -15.51 -22.98
CA ASP A 111 -14.90 -16.45 -22.34
C ASP A 111 -14.40 -16.89 -20.95
N THR A 112 -13.12 -16.64 -20.67
CA THR A 112 -12.51 -16.87 -19.36
C THR A 112 -13.25 -16.14 -18.25
N GLU A 113 -13.62 -16.86 -17.20
CA GLU A 113 -14.25 -16.29 -16.02
C GLU A 113 -13.25 -15.50 -15.17
N ILE A 114 -13.58 -14.24 -14.88
CA ILE A 114 -12.74 -13.35 -14.11
C ILE A 114 -13.36 -13.07 -12.75
N HIS A 115 -12.72 -13.56 -11.69
CA HIS A 115 -13.12 -13.30 -10.31
C HIS A 115 -12.25 -12.22 -9.71
N ILE A 116 -12.86 -11.11 -9.27
CA ILE A 116 -12.14 -10.00 -8.63
C ILE A 116 -12.55 -9.81 -7.18
N GLU A 117 -11.58 -9.83 -6.27
CA GLU A 117 -11.83 -9.47 -4.87
C GLU A 117 -11.87 -7.95 -4.69
N PHE A 118 -12.89 -7.50 -3.97
CA PHE A 118 -13.00 -6.10 -3.58
C PHE A 118 -11.96 -5.71 -2.53
N ALA A 119 -11.05 -4.83 -2.92
CA ALA A 119 -10.20 -4.13 -1.95
C ALA A 119 -11.07 -3.28 -1.02
N ARG A 120 -10.64 -3.12 0.24
CA ARG A 120 -11.23 -2.13 1.16
C ARG A 120 -11.17 -0.73 0.54
N GLU A 121 -12.02 0.18 1.01
CA GLU A 121 -11.97 1.59 0.59
C GLU A 121 -10.54 2.15 0.65
N LEU A 122 -10.17 2.92 -0.37
CA LEU A 122 -8.87 3.57 -0.41
C LEU A 122 -8.87 4.73 0.58
N ASN A 123 -8.43 4.43 1.81
CA ASN A 123 -8.35 5.39 2.89
C ASN A 123 -7.31 6.47 2.59
N ASP A 124 -7.61 7.71 2.95
CA ASP A 124 -6.64 8.81 2.88
C ASP A 124 -5.43 8.58 3.81
N ALA A 125 -4.40 9.41 3.69
CA ALA A 125 -3.16 9.25 4.46
C ALA A 125 -3.38 9.34 5.98
N ASN A 126 -4.28 10.22 6.44
CA ASN A 126 -4.56 10.40 7.86
C ASN A 126 -5.37 9.21 8.42
N LYS A 127 -6.38 8.73 7.70
CA LYS A 127 -7.14 7.52 8.07
C LYS A 127 -6.28 6.27 8.06
N ARG A 128 -5.35 6.12 7.11
CA ARG A 128 -4.35 5.01 7.11
C ARG A 128 -3.46 5.05 8.35
N ASN A 129 -2.99 6.23 8.74
CA ASN A 129 -2.19 6.39 9.96
C ASN A 129 -3.00 6.02 11.21
N ALA A 130 -4.25 6.47 11.30
CA ALA A 130 -5.14 6.10 12.42
C ALA A 130 -5.40 4.59 12.50
N ILE A 131 -5.62 3.91 11.37
CA ILE A 131 -5.78 2.45 11.32
C ILE A 131 -4.49 1.74 11.78
N ALA A 132 -3.33 2.22 11.36
CA ALA A 132 -2.05 1.66 11.79
C ALA A 132 -1.84 1.85 13.31
N ALA A 133 -2.15 3.03 13.83
CA ALA A 133 -2.12 3.32 15.27
C ALA A 133 -3.07 2.39 16.05
N TYR A 134 -4.33 2.28 15.62
CA TYR A 134 -5.32 1.40 16.21
C TYR A 134 -4.90 -0.07 16.18
N THR A 135 -4.29 -0.52 15.07
CA THR A 135 -3.77 -1.88 14.94
C THR A 135 -2.62 -2.13 15.90
N LYS A 136 -1.72 -1.16 16.06
CA LYS A 136 -0.59 -1.21 16.99
C LYS A 136 -1.07 -1.22 18.44
N GLU A 137 -2.05 -0.37 18.80
CA GLU A 137 -2.69 -0.38 20.12
C GLU A 137 -3.29 -1.76 20.44
N ASN A 138 -3.99 -2.37 19.49
CA ASN A 138 -4.54 -3.71 19.66
C ASN A 138 -3.46 -4.80 19.78
N GLN A 139 -2.35 -4.69 19.05
CA GLN A 139 -1.21 -5.60 19.19
C GLN A 139 -0.59 -5.50 20.58
N ASN A 140 -0.31 -4.29 21.06
CA ASN A 140 0.20 -4.06 22.41
C ASN A 140 -0.75 -4.65 23.47
N LYS A 141 -2.06 -4.41 23.35
CA LYS A 141 -3.07 -5.00 24.24
C LYS A 141 -3.06 -6.53 24.21
N ASN A 142 -2.90 -7.15 23.05
CA ASN A 142 -2.82 -8.60 22.93
C ASN A 142 -1.53 -9.15 23.56
N ASP A 143 -0.40 -8.44 23.42
CA ASP A 143 0.87 -8.84 24.03
C ASP A 143 0.84 -8.68 25.55
N GLU A 144 0.20 -7.63 26.05
CA GLU A 144 -0.10 -7.46 27.47
C GLU A 144 -1.06 -8.54 27.98
N ALA A 145 -2.11 -8.86 27.22
CA ALA A 145 -3.05 -9.94 27.55
C ALA A 145 -2.33 -11.27 27.70
N ARG A 146 -1.40 -11.63 26.80
CA ARG A 146 -0.59 -12.85 26.96
C ARG A 146 0.15 -12.89 28.29
N LYS A 147 0.79 -11.79 28.69
CA LYS A 147 1.48 -11.69 29.98
C LYS A 147 0.51 -11.82 31.15
N LYS A 148 -0.63 -11.13 31.08
CA LYS A 148 -1.66 -11.18 32.14
C LYS A 148 -2.29 -12.57 32.28
N ILE A 149 -2.57 -13.26 31.18
CA ILE A 149 -3.09 -14.63 31.20
C ILE A 149 -2.11 -15.56 31.92
N ARG A 150 -0.81 -15.51 31.58
CA ARG A 150 0.22 -16.32 32.27
C ARG A 150 0.21 -16.08 33.77
N ASN A 151 0.20 -14.80 34.19
CA ASN A 151 0.25 -14.43 35.60
C ASN A 151 -1.03 -14.81 36.36
N LEU A 152 -2.21 -14.49 35.81
CA LEU A 152 -3.50 -14.73 36.45
C LEU A 152 -3.81 -16.23 36.52
N PHE A 153 -3.54 -16.97 35.44
CA PHE A 153 -3.77 -18.41 35.41
C PHE A 153 -2.86 -19.15 36.39
N LYS A 154 -1.59 -18.75 36.48
CA LYS A 154 -0.65 -19.26 37.48
C LYS A 154 -1.10 -18.94 38.92
N ALA A 155 -1.59 -17.72 39.15
CA ALA A 155 -2.08 -17.32 40.47
C ALA A 155 -3.34 -18.10 40.89
N GLU A 156 -4.27 -18.37 39.97
CA GLU A 156 -5.51 -19.10 40.28
C GLU A 156 -5.33 -20.62 40.38
N THR A 157 -4.49 -21.22 39.53
CA THR A 157 -4.41 -22.69 39.38
C THR A 157 -3.09 -23.30 39.85
N GLY A 158 -2.06 -22.48 40.07
CA GLY A 158 -0.69 -22.93 40.34
C GLY A 158 0.08 -23.42 39.11
N ASN A 159 -0.56 -23.54 37.95
CA ASN A 159 0.04 -24.10 36.73
C ASN A 159 0.47 -23.01 35.75
N ASP A 160 1.57 -23.26 35.04
CA ASP A 160 2.00 -22.43 33.92
C ASP A 160 1.21 -22.80 32.65
N ILE A 161 0.93 -21.78 31.82
CA ILE A 161 0.30 -21.97 30.51
C ILE A 161 0.96 -21.07 29.49
N GLU A 162 1.06 -21.55 28.24
CA GLU A 162 1.40 -20.69 27.11
C GLU A 162 0.11 -20.29 26.36
N PRO A 163 -0.34 -19.03 26.44
CA PRO A 163 -1.64 -18.62 25.90
C PRO A 163 -1.68 -18.70 24.38
N THR A 164 -2.71 -19.36 23.85
CA THR A 164 -2.99 -19.37 22.41
C THR A 164 -3.63 -18.05 21.96
N ASP A 165 -3.69 -17.81 20.65
CA ASP A 165 -4.40 -16.64 20.10
C ASP A 165 -5.89 -16.65 20.44
N ALA A 166 -6.50 -17.83 20.63
CA ALA A 166 -7.88 -17.97 21.07
C ALA A 166 -8.03 -17.55 22.54
N ASP A 167 -7.10 -17.94 23.42
CA ASP A 167 -7.10 -17.53 24.83
C ASP A 167 -6.95 -16.01 24.97
N VAL A 168 -6.10 -15.40 24.14
CA VAL A 168 -5.94 -13.94 24.08
C VAL A 168 -7.26 -13.27 23.67
N LEU A 169 -7.96 -13.80 22.68
CA LEU A 169 -9.27 -13.26 22.28
C LEU A 169 -10.29 -13.38 23.40
N LYS A 170 -10.39 -14.54 24.06
CA LYS A 170 -11.28 -14.76 25.22
C LYS A 170 -10.97 -13.79 26.36
N TYR A 171 -9.70 -13.62 26.70
CA TYR A 171 -9.24 -12.69 27.73
C TYR A 171 -9.64 -11.24 27.41
N VAL A 172 -9.45 -10.82 26.16
CA VAL A 172 -9.82 -9.46 25.75
C VAL A 172 -11.34 -9.27 25.82
N LEU A 173 -12.15 -10.28 25.47
CA LEU A 173 -13.60 -10.23 25.63
C LEU A 173 -14.02 -10.22 27.10
N TRP A 174 -13.34 -10.98 27.95
CA TRP A 174 -13.55 -11.05 29.40
C TRP A 174 -13.33 -9.69 30.07
N GLU A 175 -12.22 -9.01 29.77
CA GLU A 175 -11.93 -7.65 30.26
C GLU A 175 -12.97 -6.63 29.78
N GLU A 176 -13.42 -6.73 28.52
CA GLU A 176 -14.44 -5.82 27.97
C GLU A 176 -15.81 -5.94 28.63
N GLN A 177 -16.10 -7.12 29.18
CA GLN A 177 -17.35 -7.46 29.83
C GLN A 177 -17.35 -7.20 31.34
N GLY A 178 -16.28 -6.64 31.90
CA GLY A 178 -16.17 -6.47 33.35
C GLY A 178 -16.15 -7.81 34.10
N HIS A 179 -15.59 -8.85 33.47
CA HIS A 179 -15.44 -10.19 34.03
C HIS A 179 -16.74 -10.94 34.32
N ILE A 180 -17.88 -10.49 33.77
CA ILE A 180 -19.18 -11.15 33.88
C ILE A 180 -19.68 -11.69 32.55
N CYS A 181 -20.50 -12.74 32.58
CA CYS A 181 -21.25 -13.21 31.44
C CYS A 181 -22.44 -12.28 31.19
N LEU A 182 -22.49 -11.65 30.01
CA LEU A 182 -23.56 -10.72 29.67
C LEU A 182 -24.95 -11.36 29.68
N TYR A 183 -25.02 -12.63 29.27
CA TYR A 183 -26.27 -13.37 29.16
C TYR A 183 -26.77 -13.87 30.52
N THR A 184 -25.89 -14.48 31.33
CA THR A 184 -26.31 -15.16 32.57
C THR A 184 -26.01 -14.38 33.85
N GLY A 185 -25.26 -13.26 33.78
CA GLY A 185 -24.82 -12.49 34.94
C GLY A 185 -23.74 -13.16 35.81
N LYS A 186 -23.40 -14.43 35.57
CA LYS A 186 -22.36 -15.17 36.29
C LYS A 186 -20.99 -14.50 36.17
N GLN A 187 -20.26 -14.44 37.27
CA GLN A 187 -18.84 -14.07 37.28
C GLN A 187 -18.02 -15.13 36.53
N ILE A 188 -17.08 -14.68 35.70
CA ILE A 188 -16.18 -15.52 34.92
C ILE A 188 -14.77 -15.41 35.53
N ARG A 189 -14.15 -16.54 35.88
CA ARG A 189 -12.75 -16.59 36.32
C ARG A 189 -11.81 -16.93 35.15
N ILE A 190 -10.50 -16.66 35.27
CA ILE A 190 -9.57 -16.97 34.17
C ILE A 190 -9.55 -18.47 33.87
N SER A 191 -9.60 -19.29 34.92
CA SER A 191 -9.61 -20.75 34.88
C SER A 191 -10.89 -21.34 34.29
N ASP A 192 -11.97 -20.55 34.16
CA ASP A 192 -13.23 -21.03 33.58
C ASP A 192 -13.25 -21.00 32.04
N PHE A 193 -12.29 -20.33 31.38
CA PHE A 193 -12.23 -20.26 29.91
C PHE A 193 -10.86 -20.52 29.31
N VAL A 194 -9.81 -20.57 30.15
CA VAL A 194 -8.45 -20.94 29.79
C VAL A 194 -8.16 -22.34 30.37
N GLY A 195 -7.60 -23.26 29.56
CA GLY A 195 -7.24 -24.61 29.99
C GLY A 195 -8.11 -25.72 29.37
N ALA A 196 -8.05 -26.93 29.96
CA ALA A 196 -8.52 -28.16 29.31
C ALA A 196 -10.05 -28.31 29.23
N ASN A 197 -10.83 -27.57 30.02
CA ASN A 197 -12.31 -27.67 30.07
C ASN A 197 -12.97 -26.29 30.22
N PRO A 198 -13.02 -25.46 29.16
CA PRO A 198 -13.62 -24.14 29.23
C PRO A 198 -15.14 -24.24 29.43
N LYS A 199 -15.65 -23.66 30.52
CA LYS A 199 -17.08 -23.47 30.77
C LYS A 199 -17.64 -22.29 29.97
N PHE A 200 -16.80 -21.30 29.68
CA PHE A 200 -17.15 -20.14 28.85
C PHE A 200 -16.41 -20.17 27.52
N ASP A 201 -17.12 -19.84 26.45
CA ASP A 201 -16.57 -19.81 25.11
C ASP A 201 -17.03 -18.59 24.32
N ILE A 202 -16.38 -18.38 23.17
CA ILE A 202 -16.66 -17.26 22.28
C ILE A 202 -18.03 -17.47 21.64
N GLU A 203 -18.91 -16.49 21.86
CA GLU A 203 -20.25 -16.47 21.30
C GLU A 203 -20.47 -15.33 20.31
N HIS A 204 -21.14 -15.64 19.20
CA HIS A 204 -21.54 -14.69 18.17
C HIS A 204 -22.86 -14.02 18.54
N THR A 205 -22.84 -12.75 18.95
CA THR A 205 -24.03 -12.00 19.37
C THR A 205 -25.19 -12.15 18.38
N ILE A 206 -24.89 -11.99 17.09
CA ILE A 206 -25.75 -12.39 15.97
C ILE A 206 -25.20 -13.69 15.39
N PRO A 207 -26.02 -14.76 15.28
CA PRO A 207 -25.57 -16.07 14.84
C PRO A 207 -24.95 -16.04 13.44
N ARG A 208 -23.91 -16.85 13.20
CA ARG A 208 -23.18 -16.86 11.91
C ARG A 208 -24.07 -17.25 10.73
N SER A 209 -25.00 -18.16 10.94
CA SER A 209 -25.94 -18.68 9.93
C SER A 209 -26.86 -17.61 9.35
N VAL A 210 -27.30 -16.63 10.15
CA VAL A 210 -28.24 -15.58 9.74
C VAL A 210 -27.57 -14.27 9.30
N GLY A 211 -26.24 -14.21 9.29
CA GLY A 211 -25.48 -13.03 8.87
C GLY A 211 -24.45 -12.52 9.88
N GLY A 212 -24.23 -13.25 10.98
CA GLY A 212 -23.22 -12.94 11.98
C GLY A 212 -21.82 -12.85 11.39
N ASP A 213 -21.20 -11.67 11.49
CA ASP A 213 -19.80 -11.49 11.11
C ASP A 213 -18.89 -12.01 12.22
N SER A 214 -17.81 -12.75 11.92
CA SER A 214 -16.83 -13.20 12.92
C SER A 214 -15.84 -12.09 13.33
N THR A 215 -16.27 -10.83 13.24
CA THR A 215 -15.44 -9.72 13.72
C THR A 215 -15.68 -9.53 15.21
N LYS A 216 -14.66 -9.04 15.91
CA LYS A 216 -14.68 -8.89 17.38
C LYS A 216 -15.88 -8.10 17.92
N MET A 217 -16.48 -7.21 17.12
CA MET A 217 -17.70 -6.47 17.53
C MET A 217 -18.96 -7.33 17.60
N ASN A 218 -18.97 -8.54 17.04
CA ASN A 218 -20.03 -9.52 17.17
C ASN A 218 -19.66 -10.66 18.12
N LEU A 219 -18.49 -10.58 18.76
CA LEU A 219 -18.02 -11.64 19.65
C LEU A 219 -18.15 -11.21 21.11
N THR A 220 -18.58 -12.16 21.92
CA THR A 220 -18.70 -12.04 23.39
C THR A 220 -18.24 -13.34 24.03
N LEU A 221 -17.92 -13.32 25.32
CA LEU A 221 -17.62 -14.51 26.11
C LEU A 221 -18.89 -14.91 26.87
N CYS A 222 -19.41 -16.10 26.61
CA CYS A 222 -20.69 -16.59 27.13
C CYS A 222 -20.54 -17.97 27.79
N ASP A 223 -21.42 -18.29 28.74
CA ASP A 223 -21.57 -19.63 29.31
C ASP A 223 -21.95 -20.61 28.19
N SER A 224 -21.12 -21.64 28.00
CA SER A 224 -21.27 -22.55 26.86
C SER A 224 -22.60 -23.31 26.87
N ARG A 225 -23.17 -23.58 28.05
CA ARG A 225 -24.49 -24.23 28.17
C ARG A 225 -25.60 -23.27 27.81
N PHE A 226 -25.54 -22.04 28.30
CA PHE A 226 -26.54 -21.02 27.93
C PHE A 226 -26.54 -20.80 26.41
N ASN A 227 -25.34 -20.71 25.83
CA ASN A 227 -25.20 -20.54 24.39
C ASN A 227 -25.85 -21.69 23.60
N ARG A 228 -25.55 -22.93 24.01
CA ARG A 228 -26.02 -24.15 23.36
C ARG A 228 -27.52 -24.39 23.51
N ASP A 229 -28.03 -24.25 24.73
CA ASP A 229 -29.37 -24.76 25.07
C ASP A 229 -30.45 -23.68 24.94
N VAL A 230 -30.10 -22.43 25.22
CA VAL A 230 -31.06 -21.32 25.30
C VAL A 230 -30.96 -20.40 24.10
N LYS A 231 -29.75 -19.88 23.84
CA LYS A 231 -29.55 -18.88 22.79
C LYS A 231 -29.68 -19.48 21.40
N LYS A 232 -28.92 -20.53 21.08
CA LYS A 232 -28.93 -21.17 19.76
C LYS A 232 -28.78 -20.13 18.64
N THR A 233 -29.68 -20.13 17.66
CA THR A 233 -29.73 -19.18 16.55
C THR A 233 -30.61 -17.96 16.83
N LYS A 234 -30.98 -17.69 18.08
CA LYS A 234 -31.81 -16.55 18.46
C LYS A 234 -31.01 -15.25 18.57
N LEU A 235 -31.65 -14.13 18.27
CA LEU A 235 -31.14 -12.80 18.55
C LEU A 235 -31.26 -12.47 20.04
N PRO A 236 -30.43 -11.55 20.58
CA PRO A 236 -30.55 -11.15 21.98
C PRO A 236 -31.93 -10.62 22.36
N THR A 237 -32.61 -9.91 21.45
CA THR A 237 -33.97 -9.36 21.60
C THR A 237 -35.06 -10.44 21.70
N GLU A 238 -34.78 -11.65 21.23
CA GLU A 238 -35.70 -12.80 21.32
C GLU A 238 -35.53 -13.60 22.62
N LEU A 239 -34.57 -13.21 23.48
CA LEU A 239 -34.33 -13.86 24.76
C LEU A 239 -35.20 -13.25 25.85
N SER A 240 -35.72 -14.10 26.74
CA SER A 240 -36.58 -13.68 27.85
C SER A 240 -35.87 -12.76 28.86
N ASN A 241 -34.54 -12.80 28.91
CA ASN A 241 -33.71 -11.99 29.81
C ASN A 241 -33.06 -10.79 29.12
N HIS A 242 -33.61 -10.32 28.00
CA HIS A 242 -33.06 -9.20 27.21
C HIS A 242 -32.85 -7.94 28.05
N ASP A 243 -33.82 -7.57 28.89
CA ASP A 243 -33.73 -6.37 29.74
C ASP A 243 -32.51 -6.41 30.68
N GLU A 244 -32.24 -7.55 31.31
CA GLU A 244 -31.07 -7.73 32.16
C GLU A 244 -29.76 -7.62 31.38
N ILE A 245 -29.73 -8.16 30.16
CA ILE A 245 -28.57 -8.06 29.26
C ILE A 245 -28.32 -6.58 28.93
N MET A 246 -29.39 -5.82 28.64
CA MET A 246 -29.31 -4.39 28.33
C MET A 246 -28.77 -3.58 29.51
N THR A 247 -29.15 -3.92 30.75
CA THR A 247 -28.57 -3.30 31.95
C THR A 247 -27.07 -3.55 32.05
N ARG A 248 -26.61 -4.79 31.82
CA ARG A 248 -25.17 -5.16 31.91
C ARG A 248 -24.31 -4.48 30.85
N ILE A 249 -24.85 -4.18 29.67
CA ILE A 249 -24.10 -3.50 28.59
C ILE A 249 -24.23 -1.98 28.61
N ASN A 250 -24.87 -1.37 29.63
CA ASN A 250 -25.07 0.09 29.66
C ASN A 250 -23.75 0.87 29.58
N GLU A 251 -22.68 0.37 30.20
CA GLU A 251 -21.35 0.99 30.09
C GLU A 251 -20.85 1.10 28.64
N TRP A 252 -21.23 0.18 27.75
CA TRP A 252 -20.84 0.23 26.34
C TRP A 252 -21.50 1.39 25.62
N LYS A 253 -22.74 1.74 26.02
CA LYS A 253 -23.45 2.92 25.53
C LYS A 253 -22.71 4.20 25.93
N GLU A 254 -22.41 4.34 27.22
CA GLU A 254 -21.67 5.48 27.76
C GLU A 254 -20.30 5.64 27.10
N LYS A 255 -19.59 4.52 26.86
CA LYS A 255 -18.29 4.51 26.16
C LYS A 255 -18.41 5.10 24.75
N TYR A 256 -19.36 4.65 23.91
CA TYR A 256 -19.45 5.17 22.54
C TYR A 256 -19.96 6.62 22.51
N GLU A 257 -20.86 7.03 23.42
CA GLU A 257 -21.37 8.40 23.52
C GLU A 257 -20.27 9.38 23.96
N SER A 258 -19.43 8.98 24.93
CA SER A 258 -18.23 9.73 25.31
C SER A 258 -17.28 9.93 24.13
N LEU A 259 -17.05 8.87 23.35
CA LEU A 259 -16.23 8.94 22.13
C LEU A 259 -16.85 9.88 21.09
N GLU A 260 -18.18 9.87 20.91
CA GLU A 260 -18.86 10.85 20.04
C GLU A 260 -18.64 12.29 20.50
N GLY A 261 -18.71 12.54 21.81
CA GLY A 261 -18.38 13.84 22.40
C GLY A 261 -16.96 14.28 22.07
N GLN A 262 -15.99 13.38 22.18
CA GLN A 262 -14.60 13.64 21.81
C GLN A 262 -14.43 13.91 20.31
N ILE A 263 -15.11 13.14 19.44
CA ILE A 263 -15.11 13.35 17.98
C ILE A 263 -15.66 14.73 17.63
N ARG A 264 -16.77 15.16 18.27
CA ARG A 264 -17.35 16.51 18.08
C ARG A 264 -16.35 17.59 18.48
N LYS A 265 -15.61 17.43 19.59
CA LYS A 265 -14.54 18.34 20.00
C LYS A 265 -13.43 18.42 18.95
N GLN A 266 -12.94 17.28 18.44
CA GLN A 266 -11.91 17.25 17.38
C GLN A 266 -12.38 17.92 16.08
N LYS A 267 -13.65 17.75 15.69
CA LYS A 267 -14.23 18.44 14.53
C LYS A 267 -14.20 19.97 14.70
N LYS A 268 -14.52 20.48 15.88
CA LYS A 268 -14.43 21.93 16.19
C LYS A 268 -12.98 22.42 16.09
N LEU A 269 -12.03 21.73 16.73
CA LEU A 269 -10.60 22.07 16.69
C LEU A 269 -10.03 22.10 15.26
N SER A 270 -10.46 21.17 14.40
CA SER A 270 -9.97 21.10 13.02
C SER A 270 -10.30 22.32 12.16
N LYS A 271 -11.33 23.10 12.54
CA LYS A 271 -11.72 24.34 11.87
C LYS A 271 -10.82 25.52 12.24
N GLY A 272 -10.21 25.50 13.42
CA GLY A 272 -9.33 26.56 13.94
C GLY A 272 -7.83 26.31 13.77
N ALA A 273 -7.43 25.22 13.11
CA ALA A 273 -6.02 24.88 12.93
C ALA A 273 -5.34 25.80 11.88
N SER A 274 -4.20 26.40 12.26
CA SER A 274 -3.45 27.34 11.41
C SER A 274 -2.40 26.67 10.52
N SER A 275 -1.83 25.53 10.95
CA SER A 275 -0.85 24.77 10.16
C SER A 275 -1.40 23.43 9.64
N LYS A 276 -0.79 22.95 8.56
CA LYS A 276 -1.14 21.65 7.96
C LYS A 276 -0.86 20.50 8.93
N GLU A 277 0.29 20.53 9.59
CA GLU A 277 0.74 19.48 10.51
C GLU A 277 -0.20 19.36 11.72
N GLN A 278 -0.63 20.50 12.27
CA GLN A 278 -1.63 20.54 13.35
C GLN A 278 -2.97 19.98 12.87
N LYS A 279 -3.45 20.42 11.71
CA LYS A 279 -4.70 19.96 11.13
C LYS A 279 -4.69 18.45 10.85
N ASP A 280 -3.61 17.95 10.25
CA ASP A 280 -3.42 16.52 9.99
C ASP A 280 -3.37 15.73 11.31
N GLY A 281 -2.70 16.24 12.34
CA GLY A 281 -2.70 15.64 13.68
C GLY A 281 -4.09 15.48 14.29
N ILE A 282 -4.91 16.53 14.21
CA ILE A 282 -6.31 16.52 14.68
C ILE A 282 -7.15 15.52 13.88
N ILE A 283 -7.00 15.49 12.56
CA ILE A 283 -7.74 14.56 11.68
C ILE A 283 -7.37 13.11 11.98
N ARG A 284 -6.08 12.81 12.19
CA ARG A 284 -5.62 11.47 12.60
C ARG A 284 -6.26 11.03 13.93
N LYS A 285 -6.23 11.91 14.94
CA LYS A 285 -6.86 11.63 16.24
C LYS A 285 -8.37 11.41 16.12
N ARG A 286 -9.05 12.20 15.30
CA ARG A 286 -10.48 12.03 15.02
C ARG A 286 -10.78 10.66 14.42
N HIS A 287 -10.02 10.23 13.41
CA HIS A 287 -10.21 8.92 12.79
C HIS A 287 -9.94 7.76 13.74
N LEU A 288 -8.97 7.90 14.66
CA LEU A 288 -8.72 6.90 15.70
C LEU A 288 -9.92 6.77 16.65
N LEU A 289 -10.48 7.89 17.08
CA LEU A 289 -11.70 7.91 17.91
C LEU A 289 -12.91 7.34 17.18
N GLU A 290 -13.06 7.62 15.87
CA GLU A 290 -14.12 7.04 15.03
C GLU A 290 -14.02 5.50 15.01
N LEU A 291 -12.82 4.93 14.83
CA LEU A 291 -12.61 3.47 14.87
C LEU A 291 -13.00 2.86 16.22
N GLN A 292 -12.62 3.50 17.33
CA GLN A 292 -12.98 3.06 18.67
C GLN A 292 -14.49 3.16 18.92
N ARG A 293 -15.11 4.26 18.47
CA ARG A 293 -16.56 4.49 18.59
C ARG A 293 -17.33 3.46 17.80
N ASP A 294 -16.93 3.20 16.56
CA ASP A 294 -17.58 2.24 15.66
C ASP A 294 -17.53 0.81 16.24
N TYR A 295 -16.44 0.44 16.93
CA TYR A 295 -16.34 -0.83 17.64
C TYR A 295 -17.38 -0.97 18.76
N TRP A 296 -17.43 -0.01 19.70
CA TRP A 296 -18.35 -0.06 20.84
C TRP A 296 -19.81 0.12 20.45
N ARG A 297 -20.09 1.07 19.56
CA ARG A 297 -21.43 1.27 18.99
C ARG A 297 -21.89 0.03 18.23
N GLY A 298 -20.98 -0.59 17.47
CA GLY A 298 -21.25 -1.83 16.75
C GLY A 298 -21.59 -3.00 17.68
N LYS A 299 -20.90 -3.14 18.82
CA LYS A 299 -21.25 -4.14 19.84
C LYS A 299 -22.65 -3.89 20.40
N TYR A 300 -22.90 -2.68 20.90
CA TYR A 300 -24.17 -2.32 21.52
C TYR A 300 -25.36 -2.52 20.58
N LEU A 301 -25.27 -2.06 19.32
CA LEU A 301 -26.36 -2.16 18.35
C LEU A 301 -26.76 -3.61 18.03
N ARG A 302 -25.85 -4.58 18.13
CA ARG A 302 -26.18 -6.00 17.89
C ARG A 302 -27.05 -6.60 18.99
N PHE A 303 -26.98 -6.05 20.20
CA PHE A 303 -27.86 -6.43 21.31
C PHE A 303 -29.23 -5.78 21.21
N THR A 304 -29.38 -4.70 20.45
CA THR A 304 -30.65 -4.00 20.23
C THR A 304 -31.32 -4.36 18.91
N MET A 305 -30.75 -5.29 18.13
CA MET A 305 -31.30 -5.67 16.83
C MET A 305 -32.51 -6.59 16.99
N GLU A 306 -33.66 -6.17 16.48
CA GLU A 306 -34.90 -6.96 16.46
C GLU A 306 -34.98 -7.93 15.28
N SER A 307 -34.31 -7.58 14.17
CA SER A 307 -34.16 -8.43 13.01
C SER A 307 -32.80 -8.20 12.39
N VAL A 308 -32.31 -9.16 11.61
CA VAL A 308 -31.07 -9.01 10.84
C VAL A 308 -31.42 -8.37 9.50
N PRO A 309 -31.03 -7.11 9.22
CA PRO A 309 -31.35 -6.46 7.95
C PRO A 309 -30.81 -7.24 6.75
N GLU A 310 -31.54 -7.20 5.65
CA GLU A 310 -31.05 -7.73 4.37
C GLU A 310 -29.75 -6.99 3.99
N GLY A 311 -28.63 -7.71 3.85
CA GLY A 311 -27.31 -7.09 3.67
C GLY A 311 -26.48 -6.89 4.95
N PHE A 312 -27.00 -7.20 6.14
CA PHE A 312 -26.25 -7.15 7.41
C PHE A 312 -25.10 -8.13 7.46
N SER A 313 -25.32 -9.31 6.87
CA SER A 313 -24.22 -10.21 6.56
C SER A 313 -23.19 -9.42 5.78
N ARG A 314 -21.96 -9.30 6.29
CA ARG A 314 -20.89 -8.68 5.49
C ARG A 314 -20.58 -9.48 4.22
N ARG A 315 -21.12 -10.70 4.13
CA ARG A 315 -21.19 -11.50 2.90
C ARG A 315 -22.23 -10.93 1.90
N GLN A 316 -23.20 -10.16 2.35
CA GLN A 316 -24.22 -9.49 1.52
C GLN A 316 -24.05 -7.96 1.43
N GLY A 317 -23.30 -7.31 2.34
CA GLY A 317 -23.06 -5.86 2.37
C GLY A 317 -22.47 -5.21 1.09
N THR A 318 -22.82 -3.94 0.88
CA THR A 318 -22.68 -3.10 -0.33
C THR A 318 -21.39 -2.25 -0.42
N ASP A 319 -20.48 -2.36 0.55
CA ASP A 319 -19.27 -1.52 0.63
C ASP A 319 -18.17 -1.96 -0.34
N ILE A 320 -18.39 -1.69 -1.63
CA ILE A 320 -17.43 -1.92 -2.70
C ILE A 320 -16.55 -0.68 -2.85
N SER A 321 -15.22 -0.84 -2.75
CA SER A 321 -14.32 0.28 -3.05
C SER A 321 -14.48 0.77 -4.48
N VAL A 322 -14.36 2.08 -4.65
CA VAL A 322 -14.45 2.78 -5.94
C VAL A 322 -13.58 2.12 -7.00
N ILE A 323 -12.34 1.72 -6.65
CA ILE A 323 -11.41 1.04 -7.56
C ILE A 323 -11.99 -0.26 -8.08
N SER A 324 -12.58 -1.07 -7.21
CA SER A 324 -13.05 -2.38 -7.61
C SER A 324 -14.31 -2.32 -8.46
N LYS A 325 -15.17 -1.30 -8.24
CA LYS A 325 -16.27 -0.97 -9.15
C LYS A 325 -15.73 -0.66 -10.56
N TYR A 326 -14.72 0.18 -10.66
CA TYR A 326 -14.10 0.53 -11.94
C TYR A 326 -13.32 -0.62 -12.57
N ALA A 327 -12.63 -1.45 -11.78
CA ALA A 327 -11.95 -2.65 -12.26
C ALA A 327 -12.94 -3.62 -12.90
N ARG A 328 -14.10 -3.85 -12.25
CA ARG A 328 -15.18 -4.67 -12.80
C ARG A 328 -15.65 -4.14 -14.15
N LEU A 329 -15.98 -2.85 -14.21
CA LEU A 329 -16.47 -2.21 -15.45
C LEU A 329 -15.41 -2.26 -16.55
N TYR A 330 -14.14 -2.08 -16.19
CA TYR A 330 -13.03 -2.14 -17.13
C TYR A 330 -12.84 -3.55 -17.69
N LEU A 331 -12.87 -4.59 -16.85
CA LEU A 331 -12.75 -5.98 -17.31
C LEU A 331 -13.96 -6.39 -18.16
N LYS A 332 -15.17 -5.95 -17.79
CA LYS A 332 -16.39 -6.14 -18.59
C LYS A 332 -16.35 -5.49 -19.98
N SER A 333 -15.37 -4.61 -20.25
CA SER A 333 -15.16 -4.10 -21.61
C SER A 333 -14.68 -5.19 -22.57
N LEU A 334 -14.12 -6.29 -22.07
CA LEU A 334 -13.59 -7.39 -22.88
C LEU A 334 -14.18 -8.76 -22.49
N PHE A 335 -14.22 -9.08 -21.20
CA PHE A 335 -14.65 -10.39 -20.72
C PHE A 335 -16.17 -10.48 -20.54
N LYS A 336 -16.76 -11.61 -20.95
CA LYS A 336 -18.19 -11.87 -20.82
C LYS A 336 -18.57 -12.14 -19.36
N HIS A 337 -17.73 -12.90 -18.66
CA HIS A 337 -17.98 -13.39 -17.31
C HIS A 337 -17.05 -12.71 -16.29
N VAL A 338 -17.56 -11.68 -15.60
CA VAL A 338 -16.81 -10.96 -14.56
C VAL A 338 -17.59 -10.95 -13.26
N TYR A 339 -17.11 -11.74 -12.31
CA TYR A 339 -17.67 -11.94 -10.99
C TYR A 339 -16.86 -11.20 -9.94
N THR A 340 -17.52 -10.88 -8.84
CA THR A 340 -16.92 -10.12 -7.74
C THR A 340 -17.01 -10.92 -6.47
N VAL A 341 -15.87 -11.14 -5.83
CA VAL A 341 -15.74 -11.89 -4.59
C VAL A 341 -15.51 -10.90 -3.44
N LYS A 342 -16.13 -11.15 -2.29
CA LYS A 342 -15.93 -10.31 -1.10
C LYS A 342 -14.78 -10.88 -0.28
N GLY A 343 -13.89 -10.02 0.20
CA GLY A 343 -12.68 -10.52 0.89
C GLY A 343 -12.88 -11.20 2.24
N ILE A 344 -14.10 -11.11 2.81
CA ILE A 344 -14.47 -11.93 3.97
C ILE A 344 -14.61 -13.39 3.57
N ALA A 345 -15.25 -13.68 2.43
CA ALA A 345 -15.39 -15.04 1.94
C ALA A 345 -14.02 -15.66 1.60
N THR A 346 -13.10 -14.91 0.98
CA THR A 346 -11.71 -15.37 0.77
C THR A 346 -11.03 -15.76 2.09
N SER A 347 -11.32 -15.06 3.18
CA SER A 347 -10.80 -15.42 4.51
C SER A 347 -11.46 -16.66 5.08
N ASP A 348 -12.77 -16.82 4.89
CA ASP A 348 -13.54 -17.97 5.38
C ASP A 348 -13.09 -19.25 4.67
N PHE A 349 -13.03 -19.24 3.33
CA PHE A 349 -12.60 -20.38 2.53
C PHE A 349 -11.15 -20.81 2.77
N ARG A 350 -10.24 -19.87 3.06
CA ARG A 350 -8.87 -20.23 3.49
C ARG A 350 -8.83 -21.02 4.78
N LYS A 351 -9.75 -20.74 5.70
CA LYS A 351 -9.85 -21.48 6.97
C LYS A 351 -10.53 -22.83 6.74
N ILE A 352 -11.64 -22.83 6.00
CA ILE A 352 -12.43 -24.03 5.69
C ILE A 352 -11.59 -25.07 4.95
N TRP A 353 -10.85 -24.66 3.92
CA TRP A 353 -9.99 -25.57 3.15
C TRP A 353 -8.68 -25.94 3.88
N GLY A 354 -8.40 -25.38 5.05
CA GLY A 354 -7.22 -25.71 5.86
C GLY A 354 -5.92 -25.05 5.41
N ILE A 355 -5.98 -24.00 4.58
CA ILE A 355 -4.80 -23.19 4.21
C ILE A 355 -4.33 -22.36 5.42
N GLN A 356 -5.27 -21.91 6.25
CA GLN A 356 -5.01 -21.06 7.42
C GLN A 356 -5.72 -21.62 8.67
N LYS A 357 -5.08 -21.56 9.84
CA LYS A 357 -5.73 -21.94 11.10
C LYS A 357 -6.87 -20.95 11.44
N VAL A 358 -8.00 -21.46 11.96
CA VAL A 358 -9.26 -20.71 12.18
C VAL A 358 -9.07 -19.41 12.97
N TYR A 359 -8.20 -19.41 13.99
CA TYR A 359 -7.96 -18.25 14.86
C TYR A 359 -6.62 -17.54 14.63
N SER A 360 -5.80 -18.02 13.69
CA SER A 360 -4.52 -17.39 13.38
C SER A 360 -4.71 -16.12 12.57
N LYS A 361 -3.97 -15.06 12.90
CA LYS A 361 -3.91 -13.86 12.05
C LYS A 361 -3.11 -14.18 10.79
N LYS A 362 -3.61 -13.72 9.63
CA LYS A 362 -2.86 -13.81 8.38
C LYS A 362 -1.50 -13.11 8.52
N GLU A 363 -0.42 -13.86 8.36
CA GLU A 363 0.93 -13.29 8.29
C GLU A 363 1.10 -12.58 6.94
N ARG A 364 1.44 -11.28 7.00
CA ARG A 364 1.69 -10.45 5.80
C ARG A 364 3.18 -10.20 5.61
N VAL A 365 3.98 -11.22 5.91
CA VAL A 365 5.44 -11.16 5.83
C VAL A 365 5.91 -11.34 4.39
N ASN A 366 5.19 -12.13 3.60
CA ASN A 366 5.57 -12.48 2.25
C ASN A 366 4.50 -12.03 1.22
N HIS A 367 4.88 -11.35 0.14
CA HIS A 367 4.01 -10.89 -0.97
C HIS A 367 3.20 -12.01 -1.64
N VAL A 368 3.68 -13.25 -1.54
CA VAL A 368 3.05 -14.47 -2.07
C VAL A 368 1.62 -14.69 -1.56
N HIS A 369 1.30 -14.14 -0.38
CA HIS A 369 -0.05 -14.23 0.17
C HIS A 369 -1.14 -13.61 -0.72
N HIS A 370 -0.78 -12.76 -1.69
CA HIS A 370 -1.70 -12.23 -2.69
C HIS A 370 -2.04 -13.25 -3.77
N CYS A 371 -1.08 -14.10 -4.17
CA CYS A 371 -1.32 -15.18 -5.12
C CYS A 371 -2.21 -16.26 -4.50
N ILE A 372 -1.95 -16.64 -3.24
CA ILE A 372 -2.79 -17.59 -2.50
C ILE A 372 -4.24 -17.08 -2.43
N ASP A 373 -4.43 -15.80 -2.11
CA ASP A 373 -5.77 -15.21 -2.12
C ASP A 373 -6.40 -15.29 -3.52
N ALA A 374 -5.65 -14.99 -4.59
CA ALA A 374 -6.13 -15.05 -5.97
C ALA A 374 -6.56 -16.46 -6.41
N ILE A 375 -5.80 -17.51 -6.03
CA ILE A 375 -6.16 -18.91 -6.28
C ILE A 375 -7.47 -19.26 -5.56
N VAL A 376 -7.59 -18.86 -4.29
CA VAL A 376 -8.80 -19.07 -3.51
C VAL A 376 -9.99 -18.36 -4.15
N ILE A 377 -9.82 -17.09 -4.57
CA ILE A 377 -10.86 -16.30 -5.25
C ILE A 377 -11.31 -16.97 -6.56
N ALA A 378 -10.38 -17.52 -7.33
CA ALA A 378 -10.69 -18.25 -8.57
C ALA A 378 -11.48 -19.55 -8.30
N CYS A 379 -11.29 -20.18 -7.14
CA CYS A 379 -12.00 -21.40 -6.75
C CYS A 379 -13.35 -21.15 -6.05
N ILE A 380 -13.73 -19.89 -5.78
CA ILE A 380 -15.00 -19.56 -5.13
C ILE A 380 -16.01 -19.13 -6.21
N GLY A 381 -16.98 -20.00 -6.51
CA GLY A 381 -18.13 -19.69 -7.34
C GLY A 381 -19.34 -19.19 -6.52
N LEU A 382 -20.44 -18.94 -7.23
CA LEU A 382 -21.71 -18.51 -6.62
C LEU A 382 -22.33 -19.63 -5.76
N ASP A 383 -22.21 -20.87 -6.21
CA ASP A 383 -22.78 -22.03 -5.52
C ASP A 383 -22.06 -22.30 -4.19
N GLU A 384 -20.73 -22.23 -4.18
CA GLU A 384 -19.94 -22.34 -2.96
C GLU A 384 -20.31 -21.25 -1.96
N TYR A 385 -20.55 -20.03 -2.47
CA TYR A 385 -20.94 -18.90 -1.66
C TYR A 385 -22.30 -19.08 -0.98
N ASN A 386 -23.29 -19.60 -1.71
CA ASN A 386 -24.63 -19.86 -1.18
C ASN A 386 -24.62 -20.97 -0.13
N LYS A 387 -23.77 -21.99 -0.32
CA LYS A 387 -23.57 -23.10 0.62
C LYS A 387 -22.84 -22.71 1.90
N LEU A 388 -22.17 -21.56 1.93
CA LEU A 388 -21.40 -21.11 3.08
C LEU A 388 -22.27 -20.90 4.33
N GLY A 389 -23.51 -20.41 4.18
CA GLY A 389 -24.44 -20.25 5.30
C GLY A 389 -24.82 -21.58 5.96
N ALA A 390 -25.14 -22.57 5.13
CA ALA A 390 -25.43 -23.94 5.58
C ALA A 390 -24.21 -24.60 6.22
N TYR A 391 -23.00 -24.43 5.65
CA TYR A 391 -21.77 -24.97 6.22
C TYR A 391 -21.55 -24.53 7.67
N TYR A 392 -21.73 -23.23 7.99
CA TYR A 392 -21.56 -22.76 9.37
C TYR A 392 -22.66 -23.26 10.31
N HIS A 393 -23.87 -23.44 9.81
CA HIS A 393 -24.94 -24.05 10.59
C HIS A 393 -24.62 -25.50 10.94
N ASP A 394 -24.12 -26.27 9.97
CA ASP A 394 -23.74 -27.68 10.16
C ASP A 394 -22.46 -27.81 11.02
N GLU A 395 -21.51 -26.88 10.91
CA GLU A 395 -20.30 -26.82 11.74
C GLU A 395 -20.66 -26.58 13.21
N GLU A 396 -21.53 -25.61 13.48
CA GLU A 396 -22.09 -25.38 14.82
C GLU A 396 -22.81 -26.64 15.30
N ASN A 397 -23.60 -27.29 14.45
CA ASN A 397 -24.30 -28.52 14.84
C ASN A 397 -23.34 -29.68 15.17
N HIS A 398 -22.22 -29.80 14.46
CA HIS A 398 -21.19 -30.80 14.74
C HIS A 398 -20.48 -30.54 16.07
N GLU A 399 -19.95 -29.32 16.27
CA GLU A 399 -19.22 -28.96 17.50
C GLU A 399 -20.09 -29.14 18.75
N TRP A 400 -21.37 -28.78 18.66
CA TRP A 400 -22.25 -28.75 19.82
C TRP A 400 -23.09 -30.01 20.01
N TYR A 401 -23.56 -30.68 18.96
CA TYR A 401 -24.46 -31.83 19.06
C TYR A 401 -23.85 -33.15 18.57
N GLY A 402 -22.57 -33.16 18.17
CA GLY A 402 -21.89 -34.38 17.72
C GLY A 402 -22.41 -34.93 16.39
N MET A 403 -23.09 -34.09 15.60
CA MET A 403 -23.54 -34.44 14.24
C MET A 403 -22.36 -34.67 13.29
N SER A 404 -22.59 -35.06 12.04
CA SER A 404 -21.49 -35.19 11.07
C SER A 404 -20.81 -33.84 10.83
N LYS A 405 -19.47 -33.81 10.83
CA LYS A 405 -18.70 -32.60 10.56
C LYS A 405 -19.06 -32.02 9.20
N ALA A 406 -19.42 -30.74 9.18
CA ALA A 406 -19.60 -30.00 7.93
C ALA A 406 -18.35 -30.15 7.06
N TYR A 407 -18.54 -30.64 5.84
CA TYR A 407 -17.46 -30.86 4.90
C TYR A 407 -17.67 -29.98 3.67
N PHE A 408 -16.74 -29.06 3.46
CA PHE A 408 -16.66 -28.34 2.20
C PHE A 408 -15.65 -29.05 1.30
N LYS A 409 -16.13 -29.52 0.14
CA LYS A 409 -15.25 -30.19 -0.83
C LYS A 409 -14.13 -29.23 -1.24
N LYS A 410 -12.88 -29.70 -1.12
CA LYS A 410 -11.73 -28.97 -1.66
C LYS A 410 -11.83 -28.91 -3.19
N PRO A 411 -11.32 -27.85 -3.84
CA PRO A 411 -11.32 -27.77 -5.31
C PRO A 411 -10.71 -29.01 -5.98
N TRP A 412 -9.63 -29.54 -5.42
CA TRP A 412 -9.05 -30.86 -5.75
C TRP A 412 -8.40 -31.49 -4.51
N SER A 413 -7.99 -32.76 -4.59
CA SER A 413 -7.52 -33.55 -3.44
C SER A 413 -6.27 -32.98 -2.76
N THR A 414 -5.27 -32.59 -3.55
CA THR A 414 -3.96 -32.05 -3.12
C THR A 414 -3.94 -30.52 -2.98
N PHE A 415 -5.11 -29.87 -2.93
CA PHE A 415 -5.23 -28.41 -2.97
C PHE A 415 -4.35 -27.67 -1.94
N VAL A 416 -4.24 -28.19 -0.73
CA VAL A 416 -3.47 -27.55 0.35
C VAL A 416 -1.97 -27.75 0.13
N GLU A 417 -1.58 -28.94 -0.32
CA GLU A 417 -0.20 -29.31 -0.64
C GLU A 417 0.31 -28.50 -1.83
N ASP A 418 -0.52 -28.31 -2.86
CA ASP A 418 -0.17 -27.56 -4.06
C ASP A 418 -0.06 -26.06 -3.76
N ILE A 419 -0.92 -25.50 -2.91
CA ILE A 419 -0.79 -24.09 -2.47
C ILE A 419 0.51 -23.86 -1.69
N LYS A 420 0.93 -24.82 -0.84
CA LYS A 420 2.21 -24.74 -0.15
C LYS A 420 3.38 -24.78 -1.13
N ARG A 421 3.32 -25.63 -2.16
CA ARG A 421 4.33 -25.69 -3.21
C ARG A 421 4.42 -24.40 -4.01
N VAL A 422 3.27 -23.86 -4.44
CA VAL A 422 3.18 -22.55 -5.12
C VAL A 422 3.81 -21.44 -4.27
N GLN A 423 3.66 -21.51 -2.94
CA GLN A 423 4.24 -20.51 -2.05
C GLN A 423 5.78 -20.48 -2.10
N ASP A 424 6.40 -21.64 -2.32
CA ASP A 424 7.86 -21.77 -2.35
C ASP A 424 8.43 -21.46 -3.75
N GLU A 425 7.68 -21.74 -4.81
CA GLU A 425 8.15 -21.62 -6.20
C GLU A 425 7.91 -20.23 -6.84
N ILE A 426 6.89 -19.50 -6.39
CA ILE A 426 6.44 -18.29 -7.06
C ILE A 426 7.50 -17.17 -7.09
N LEU A 427 7.62 -16.53 -8.25
CA LEU A 427 8.50 -15.40 -8.48
C LEU A 427 7.72 -14.07 -8.54
N VAL A 428 7.85 -13.27 -7.50
CA VAL A 428 7.27 -11.92 -7.40
C VAL A 428 8.07 -10.89 -8.23
N TYR A 429 7.48 -10.46 -9.34
CA TYR A 429 7.98 -9.35 -10.17
C TYR A 429 7.72 -7.97 -9.53
N HIS A 430 8.77 -7.16 -9.35
CA HIS A 430 8.66 -5.80 -8.83
C HIS A 430 8.77 -4.74 -9.94
N TYR A 431 7.64 -4.16 -10.34
CA TYR A 431 7.67 -3.05 -11.29
C TYR A 431 8.03 -1.70 -10.63
N THR A 432 9.23 -1.22 -10.92
CA THR A 432 9.71 0.12 -10.54
C THR A 432 9.94 0.98 -11.80
N PRO A 433 9.02 1.89 -12.17
CA PRO A 433 9.16 2.67 -13.38
C PRO A 433 10.29 3.68 -13.26
N ASP A 434 11.17 3.73 -14.26
CA ASP A 434 12.07 4.87 -14.43
C ASP A 434 11.30 6.06 -15.01
N ASN A 435 11.22 7.15 -14.23
CA ASN A 435 10.49 8.34 -14.60
C ASN A 435 11.40 9.54 -14.92
N MET A 436 12.71 9.45 -14.64
CA MET A 436 13.62 10.57 -14.90
C MET A 436 13.70 10.94 -16.39
N PRO A 437 13.70 9.98 -17.35
CA PRO A 437 13.68 10.31 -18.77
C PRO A 437 12.34 10.90 -19.28
N LYS A 438 11.27 10.87 -18.46
CA LYS A 438 9.92 11.22 -18.92
C LYS A 438 9.71 12.73 -18.91
N GLN A 439 9.56 13.28 -20.11
CA GLN A 439 9.27 14.69 -20.33
C GLN A 439 7.90 15.11 -19.80
N GLY A 440 7.82 16.35 -19.30
CA GLY A 440 6.56 17.00 -18.94
C GLY A 440 5.69 17.18 -20.18
N ARG A 441 4.40 16.89 -20.06
CA ARG A 441 3.42 17.08 -21.13
C ARG A 441 2.22 17.82 -20.55
N ARG A 442 1.88 18.97 -21.13
CA ARG A 442 0.70 19.76 -20.77
C ARG A 442 -0.08 20.11 -22.03
N ARG A 443 -1.38 19.86 -22.01
CA ARG A 443 -2.27 20.39 -23.07
C ARG A 443 -2.54 21.85 -22.77
N ILE A 444 -2.20 22.71 -23.73
CA ILE A 444 -2.48 24.15 -23.69
C ILE A 444 -3.39 24.51 -24.87
N LEU A 445 -4.16 25.57 -24.71
CA LEU A 445 -4.95 26.16 -25.79
C LEU A 445 -4.16 27.35 -26.31
N LEU A 446 -3.83 27.35 -27.60
CA LEU A 446 -3.22 28.47 -28.29
C LEU A 446 -4.24 29.08 -29.23
N ASP A 447 -4.28 30.41 -29.28
CA ASP A 447 -5.00 31.12 -30.34
C ASP A 447 -4.16 31.01 -31.61
N VAL A 448 -4.73 30.41 -32.65
CA VAL A 448 -4.13 30.32 -33.98
C VAL A 448 -5.09 30.90 -34.98
N GLU A 449 -4.53 31.63 -35.93
CA GLU A 449 -5.27 32.18 -37.04
C GLU A 449 -5.33 31.14 -38.17
N ILE A 450 -6.55 30.74 -38.53
CA ILE A 450 -6.79 29.87 -39.67
C ILE A 450 -7.83 30.58 -40.54
N ASN A 451 -7.45 30.94 -41.76
CA ASN A 451 -8.28 31.68 -42.71
C ASN A 451 -8.83 33.00 -42.14
N GLY A 452 -7.97 33.82 -41.51
CA GLY A 452 -8.35 35.15 -40.97
C GLY A 452 -9.26 35.12 -39.74
N ARG A 453 -9.52 33.95 -39.14
CA ARG A 453 -10.31 33.81 -37.92
C ARG A 453 -9.46 33.22 -36.79
N LYS A 454 -9.47 33.88 -35.63
CA LYS A 454 -8.84 33.36 -34.40
C LYS A 454 -9.60 32.14 -33.90
N LYS A 455 -8.96 30.98 -33.90
CA LYS A 455 -9.48 29.72 -33.36
C LYS A 455 -8.56 29.20 -32.25
N LYS A 456 -9.14 28.62 -31.21
CA LYS A 456 -8.39 27.95 -30.14
C LYS A 456 -7.99 26.55 -30.58
N LYS A 457 -6.69 26.29 -30.77
CA LYS A 457 -6.13 24.97 -31.04
C LYS A 457 -5.54 24.37 -29.77
N LYS A 458 -5.94 23.14 -29.46
CA LYS A 458 -5.31 22.35 -28.39
C LYS A 458 -3.95 21.86 -28.88
N VAL A 459 -2.87 22.31 -28.25
CA VAL A 459 -1.51 21.89 -28.55
C VAL A 459 -0.91 21.19 -27.32
N LEU A 460 -0.19 20.09 -27.56
CA LEU A 460 0.53 19.38 -26.51
C LEU A 460 1.92 20.00 -26.36
N CYS A 461 2.08 20.85 -25.34
CA CYS A 461 3.39 21.36 -24.97
C CYS A 461 4.20 20.26 -24.28
N LYS A 462 5.44 20.04 -24.75
CA LYS A 462 6.45 19.19 -24.11
C LYS A 462 7.49 20.09 -23.46
N GLY A 463 7.95 19.73 -22.26
CA GLY A 463 9.01 20.47 -21.59
C GLY A 463 9.80 19.58 -20.65
N ASP A 464 10.97 20.06 -20.26
CA ASP A 464 11.86 19.37 -19.32
C ASP A 464 11.18 19.23 -17.96
N ALA A 465 11.27 18.03 -17.38
CA ALA A 465 10.73 17.78 -16.06
C ALA A 465 11.58 16.78 -15.29
N ALA A 466 12.18 17.23 -14.18
CA ALA A 466 12.80 16.33 -13.23
C ALA A 466 11.74 15.59 -12.40
N ARG A 467 11.89 14.28 -12.25
CA ARG A 467 10.93 13.41 -11.53
C ARG A 467 11.61 12.73 -10.34
N GLY A 468 11.82 13.50 -9.28
CA GLY A 468 12.44 13.04 -8.03
C GLY A 468 12.90 14.21 -7.18
N SER A 469 13.26 13.95 -5.92
CA SER A 469 13.99 14.93 -5.10
C SER A 469 15.43 14.99 -5.60
N LEU A 470 15.88 16.18 -6.00
CA LEU A 470 17.22 16.41 -6.56
C LEU A 470 18.28 16.63 -5.48
N HIS A 471 17.87 17.22 -4.37
CA HIS A 471 18.69 17.55 -3.20
C HIS A 471 17.78 17.70 -1.98
N LYS A 472 18.37 17.84 -0.79
CA LYS A 472 17.62 18.19 0.43
C LYS A 472 17.20 19.66 0.42
N ASP A 473 16.14 19.99 1.14
CA ASP A 473 15.54 21.33 1.12
C ASP A 473 16.38 22.39 1.84
N THR A 474 17.32 21.97 2.69
CA THR A 474 18.17 22.88 3.47
C THR A 474 19.30 23.45 2.62
N TYR A 475 19.35 24.78 2.56
CA TYR A 475 20.48 25.53 2.02
C TYR A 475 21.53 25.77 3.11
N TYR A 476 22.80 25.64 2.73
CA TYR A 476 23.95 25.86 3.57
C TYR A 476 24.76 27.05 3.06
N GLY A 477 25.28 27.84 3.99
CA GLY A 477 26.33 28.81 3.70
C GLY A 477 27.70 28.15 3.81
N ALA A 478 28.71 28.71 3.16
CA ALA A 478 30.09 28.26 3.30
C ALA A 478 30.92 29.30 4.09
N ILE A 479 31.77 28.81 4.98
CA ILE A 479 32.78 29.59 5.70
C ILE A 479 34.12 28.88 5.59
N MET A 480 35.21 29.62 5.66
CA MET A 480 36.56 29.07 5.69
C MET A 480 37.25 29.60 6.94
N ARG A 481 37.95 28.71 7.66
CA ARG A 481 38.77 29.10 8.81
C ARG A 481 40.13 29.59 8.32
N SER A 482 40.77 30.45 9.10
CA SER A 482 42.08 30.99 8.74
C SER A 482 43.11 29.86 8.67
N GLY A 483 43.78 29.69 7.52
CA GLY A 483 44.79 28.65 7.31
C GLY A 483 44.26 27.29 6.82
N GLU A 484 42.98 27.18 6.47
CA GLU A 484 42.41 25.95 5.89
C GLU A 484 41.93 26.15 4.45
N ASP A 485 42.22 25.19 3.56
CA ASP A 485 41.84 25.25 2.14
C ASP A 485 40.42 24.71 1.86
N THR A 486 39.76 24.10 2.85
CA THR A 486 38.45 23.47 2.67
C THR A 486 37.35 24.28 3.39
N PRO A 487 36.23 24.62 2.71
CA PRO A 487 35.13 25.31 3.34
C PRO A 487 34.33 24.40 4.28
N TYR A 488 33.88 24.96 5.40
CA TYR A 488 32.86 24.39 6.27
C TYR A 488 31.48 24.88 5.88
N TYR A 489 30.50 23.99 5.96
CA TYR A 489 29.11 24.31 5.63
C TYR A 489 28.28 24.55 6.88
N VAL A 490 27.56 25.66 6.89
CA VAL A 490 26.84 26.18 8.06
C VAL A 490 25.37 26.40 7.76
N VAL A 491 24.54 26.23 8.79
CA VAL A 491 23.09 26.52 8.74
C VAL A 491 22.70 27.39 9.92
N ARG A 492 21.71 28.27 9.74
CA ARG A 492 21.13 29.05 10.84
C ARG A 492 20.06 28.21 11.54
N LYS A 493 20.23 27.97 12.84
CA LYS A 493 19.25 27.32 13.72
C LYS A 493 18.67 28.32 14.70
N ASN A 494 17.42 28.10 15.09
CA ASN A 494 16.82 28.85 16.18
C ASN A 494 17.48 28.46 17.50
N VAL A 495 17.56 29.41 18.43
CA VAL A 495 17.95 29.13 19.80
C VAL A 495 16.67 28.84 20.57
N ASP A 496 16.34 27.55 20.68
CA ASP A 496 15.18 27.01 21.40
C ASP A 496 15.54 25.64 21.98
N ASN A 497 14.62 25.02 22.73
CA ASN A 497 14.83 23.71 23.35
C ASN A 497 15.06 22.55 22.36
N HIS A 498 14.93 22.76 21.05
CA HIS A 498 15.22 21.77 20.01
C HIS A 498 16.69 21.80 19.55
N LEU A 499 17.50 22.75 20.02
CA LEU A 499 18.92 22.79 19.73
C LEU A 499 19.66 21.64 20.46
N SER A 500 20.33 20.78 19.69
CA SER A 500 21.05 19.65 20.27
C SER A 500 22.38 20.08 20.90
N ASP A 501 22.91 19.28 21.84
CA ASP A 501 24.18 19.58 22.51
C ASP A 501 25.35 19.60 21.51
N GLN A 502 25.27 18.79 20.46
CA GLN A 502 26.22 18.82 19.35
C GLN A 502 26.11 20.12 18.53
N ASP A 503 24.90 20.65 18.33
CA ASP A 503 24.69 21.91 17.63
C ASP A 503 25.27 23.09 18.41
N ILE A 504 25.14 23.08 19.75
CA ILE A 504 25.73 24.08 20.63
C ILE A 504 27.25 24.05 20.49
N LYS A 505 27.89 22.87 20.55
CA LYS A 505 29.34 22.74 20.32
C LYS A 505 29.78 23.23 18.94
N ASN A 506 28.91 23.08 17.94
CA ASN A 506 29.19 23.46 16.56
C ASN A 506 28.83 24.91 16.22
N ILE A 507 28.39 25.76 17.17
CA ILE A 507 28.12 27.18 16.91
C ILE A 507 29.40 27.85 16.39
N VAL A 508 29.32 28.57 15.28
CA VAL A 508 30.51 29.14 14.61
C VAL A 508 31.22 30.21 15.45
N ASP A 509 30.45 31.07 16.11
CA ASP A 509 30.96 32.21 16.88
C ASP A 509 31.26 31.76 18.32
N ASP A 510 32.52 31.88 18.75
CA ASP A 510 32.97 31.36 20.05
C ASP A 510 32.37 32.13 21.24
N VAL A 511 32.14 33.43 21.11
CA VAL A 511 31.52 34.26 22.17
C VAL A 511 30.06 33.85 22.35
N VAL A 512 29.32 33.79 21.25
CA VAL A 512 27.91 33.35 21.26
C VAL A 512 27.79 31.90 21.76
N ARG A 513 28.73 31.03 21.39
CA ARG A 513 28.82 29.65 21.89
C ARG A 513 28.96 29.64 23.41
N GLY A 514 29.89 30.43 23.97
CA GLY A 514 30.11 30.54 25.41
C GLY A 514 28.88 31.02 26.17
N ILE A 515 28.20 32.07 25.67
CA ILE A 515 26.96 32.59 26.29
C ILE A 515 25.88 31.51 26.37
N ILE A 516 25.65 30.77 25.27
CA ILE A 516 24.63 29.72 25.21
C ILE A 516 25.01 28.52 26.08
N GLN A 517 26.27 28.11 26.09
CA GLN A 517 26.76 27.03 26.96
C GLN A 517 26.57 27.37 28.43
N ASN A 518 26.87 28.61 28.83
CA ASN A 518 26.67 29.09 30.19
C ASN A 518 25.17 29.14 30.57
N ALA A 519 24.30 29.56 29.65
CA ALA A 519 22.86 29.56 29.87
C ALA A 519 22.31 28.14 30.09
N VAL A 520 22.74 27.18 29.26
CA VAL A 520 22.34 25.76 29.39
C VAL A 520 22.94 25.12 30.65
N ALA A 521 24.15 25.47 31.04
CA ALA A 521 24.76 24.98 32.28
C ALA A 521 24.00 25.45 33.54
N LYS A 522 23.43 26.67 33.51
CA LYS A 522 22.69 27.24 34.65
C LYS A 522 21.25 26.75 34.77
N GLY A 523 20.54 26.57 33.64
CA GLY A 523 19.09 26.32 33.65
C GLY A 523 18.63 25.16 32.76
N GLY A 524 19.55 24.30 32.31
CA GLY A 524 19.24 23.20 31.40
C GLY A 524 18.75 23.69 30.02
N LYS A 525 18.11 22.78 29.25
CA LYS A 525 17.58 23.13 27.93
C LYS A 525 16.35 24.05 27.99
N ASP A 526 15.68 24.14 29.13
CA ASP A 526 14.53 25.04 29.31
C ASP A 526 14.95 26.52 29.34
N ALA A 527 16.21 26.81 29.70
CA ALA A 527 16.79 28.15 29.59
C ALA A 527 16.80 28.68 28.14
N LEU A 528 16.81 27.79 27.14
CA LEU A 528 16.76 28.17 25.72
C LEU A 528 15.38 28.68 25.28
N ASN A 529 14.32 28.44 26.06
CA ASN A 529 13.00 29.01 25.79
C ASN A 529 12.88 30.47 26.25
N GLY A 530 13.78 30.92 27.13
CA GLY A 530 13.90 32.30 27.56
C GLY A 530 14.71 33.16 26.57
N THR A 531 14.66 34.47 26.73
CA THR A 531 15.46 35.39 25.92
C THR A 531 16.91 35.34 26.36
N ILE A 532 17.80 34.87 25.49
CA ILE A 532 19.26 34.93 25.72
C ILE A 532 19.79 36.21 25.09
N TRP A 533 20.44 37.05 25.88
CA TRP A 533 20.98 38.34 25.45
C TRP A 533 22.42 38.21 24.98
N MET A 534 22.75 38.82 23.84
CA MET A 534 24.14 39.08 23.45
C MET A 534 24.70 40.27 24.21
N ASN A 535 23.87 41.31 24.34
CA ASN A 535 24.10 42.47 25.18
C ASN A 535 22.74 42.89 25.75
N GLU A 536 22.61 42.79 27.07
CA GLU A 536 21.36 43.06 27.77
C GLU A 536 21.07 44.56 27.88
N GLU A 537 22.10 45.38 28.11
CA GLU A 537 21.97 46.86 28.17
C GLU A 537 21.45 47.44 26.86
N LYS A 538 21.87 46.87 25.73
CA LYS A 538 21.42 47.28 24.38
C LYS A 538 20.19 46.52 23.89
N GLN A 539 19.63 45.62 24.71
CA GLN A 539 18.47 44.79 24.36
C GLN A 539 18.66 44.03 23.03
N ILE A 540 19.82 43.40 22.83
CA ILE A 540 20.14 42.64 21.62
C ILE A 540 20.02 41.13 21.90
N PRO A 541 18.91 40.48 21.52
CA PRO A 541 18.69 39.05 21.80
C PRO A 541 19.33 38.14 20.73
N ILE A 542 19.82 36.98 21.16
CA ILE A 542 20.32 35.91 20.30
C ILE A 542 19.15 34.99 19.95
N LYS A 543 18.49 35.27 18.81
CA LYS A 543 17.36 34.44 18.34
C LYS A 543 17.80 33.25 17.50
N LYS A 544 18.89 33.39 16.75
CA LYS A 544 19.39 32.36 15.83
C LYS A 544 20.91 32.34 15.83
N VAL A 545 21.47 31.14 15.75
CA VAL A 545 22.90 30.90 15.68
C VAL A 545 23.29 30.17 14.41
N ARG A 546 24.50 30.41 13.92
CA ARG A 546 25.08 29.66 12.81
C ARG A 546 25.80 28.45 13.39
N CYS A 547 25.44 27.26 12.96
CA CYS A 547 26.06 26.01 13.39
C CYS A 547 26.77 25.33 12.21
N ILE A 548 27.98 24.83 12.44
CA ILE A 548 28.73 23.96 11.52
C ILE A 548 28.00 22.62 11.41
N THR A 549 27.87 22.13 10.19
CA THR A 549 27.14 20.90 9.88
C THR A 549 28.09 19.78 9.48
N SER A 550 27.61 18.54 9.48
CA SER A 550 28.39 17.36 9.08
C SER A 550 28.49 17.16 7.55
N VAL A 551 27.94 18.09 6.76
CA VAL A 551 27.98 18.02 5.30
C VAL A 551 29.39 18.33 4.83
N LYS A 552 30.02 17.38 4.11
CA LYS A 552 31.38 17.55 3.55
C LYS A 552 31.39 17.88 2.06
N ASN A 553 30.52 17.23 1.28
CA ASN A 553 30.46 17.35 -0.19
C ASN A 553 29.02 17.74 -0.61
N PRO A 554 28.62 19.02 -0.47
CA PRO A 554 27.34 19.48 -0.97
C PRO A 554 27.35 19.68 -2.49
N LEU A 555 26.16 19.75 -3.07
CA LEU A 555 25.96 20.20 -4.45
C LEU A 555 25.93 21.73 -4.46
N SER A 556 26.53 22.33 -5.47
CA SER A 556 26.48 23.78 -5.74
C SER A 556 25.66 24.09 -6.99
N PHE A 557 25.13 25.30 -7.08
CA PHE A 557 24.43 25.82 -8.26
C PHE A 557 25.23 26.94 -8.90
N GLU A 558 26.10 26.61 -9.85
CA GLU A 558 27.02 27.56 -10.48
C GLU A 558 26.33 28.77 -11.13
N HIS A 559 25.13 28.56 -11.70
CA HIS A 559 24.37 29.59 -12.41
C HIS A 559 23.35 30.35 -11.55
N ARG A 560 23.35 30.15 -10.22
CA ARG A 560 22.45 30.85 -9.30
C ARG A 560 23.25 31.46 -8.17
N LYS A 561 23.52 32.76 -8.29
CA LYS A 561 24.26 33.53 -7.29
C LYS A 561 23.31 34.16 -6.26
N PRO A 562 23.74 34.33 -5.00
CA PRO A 562 23.05 35.19 -4.04
C PRO A 562 22.89 36.62 -4.57
N ARG A 563 21.89 37.34 -4.05
CA ARG A 563 21.68 38.76 -4.35
C ARG A 563 22.93 39.59 -4.04
N ASP A 564 23.55 39.30 -2.88
CA ASP A 564 24.72 40.00 -2.38
C ASP A 564 25.96 39.10 -2.57
N ILE A 565 26.83 39.50 -3.49
CA ILE A 565 28.04 38.75 -3.86
C ILE A 565 29.18 39.19 -2.93
N SER A 566 29.91 38.21 -2.39
CA SER A 566 31.12 38.45 -1.59
C SER A 566 32.36 38.43 -2.47
N ASN A 567 33.41 39.13 -2.05
CA ASN A 567 34.77 38.95 -2.57
C ASN A 567 35.32 37.52 -2.38
N LYS A 568 34.73 36.74 -1.46
CA LYS A 568 35.10 35.35 -1.19
C LYS A 568 34.29 34.42 -2.09
N CYS A 569 34.94 33.83 -3.10
CA CYS A 569 34.29 32.98 -4.12
C CYS A 569 33.44 31.86 -3.52
N TYR A 570 33.93 31.19 -2.47
CA TYR A 570 33.22 30.09 -1.80
C TYR A 570 31.88 30.51 -1.17
N LYS A 571 31.62 31.81 -0.94
CA LYS A 571 30.35 32.30 -0.39
C LYS A 571 29.29 32.57 -1.46
N ASN A 572 29.68 32.57 -2.72
CA ASN A 572 28.86 33.06 -3.82
C ASN A 572 27.98 31.97 -4.45
N ASP A 573 28.00 30.75 -3.93
CA ASP A 573 27.15 29.65 -4.39
C ASP A 573 26.13 29.25 -3.32
N TYR A 574 25.00 28.73 -3.79
CA TYR A 574 24.06 28.02 -2.94
C TYR A 574 24.49 26.56 -2.79
N TYR A 575 24.71 26.13 -1.56
CA TYR A 575 25.06 24.75 -1.25
C TYR A 575 23.87 24.00 -0.69
N VAL A 576 23.64 22.80 -1.20
CA VAL A 576 22.59 21.89 -0.71
C VAL A 576 23.17 20.50 -0.50
N ALA A 577 22.69 19.81 0.52
CA ALA A 577 23.10 18.43 0.72
C ALA A 577 22.51 17.56 -0.42
N PRO A 578 23.28 16.61 -0.97
CA PRO A 578 22.74 15.66 -1.93
C PRO A 578 21.58 14.88 -1.30
N GLY A 579 20.61 14.49 -2.13
CA GLY A 579 19.51 13.64 -1.69
C GLY A 579 20.01 12.30 -1.13
N ASP A 580 19.19 11.64 -0.31
CA ASP A 580 19.55 10.35 0.29
C ASP A 580 19.61 9.20 -0.73
N ASN A 581 19.12 9.40 -1.96
CA ASN A 581 19.10 8.40 -3.01
C ASN A 581 19.86 8.89 -4.25
N ASN A 582 20.81 8.08 -4.71
CA ASN A 582 21.39 8.22 -6.04
C ASN A 582 20.42 7.72 -7.12
N TYR A 583 20.55 8.23 -8.34
CA TYR A 583 19.74 7.80 -9.47
C TYR A 583 20.15 6.40 -9.94
N LEU A 584 21.46 6.17 -10.11
CA LEU A 584 22.03 4.87 -10.44
C LEU A 584 23.44 4.71 -9.89
N MET A 585 23.89 3.46 -9.86
CA MET A 585 25.29 3.07 -9.68
C MET A 585 25.76 2.34 -10.92
N ALA A 586 26.82 2.80 -11.56
CA ALA A 586 27.50 2.07 -12.62
C ALA A 586 28.65 1.26 -12.03
N VAL A 587 28.78 0.00 -12.45
CA VAL A 587 29.86 -0.90 -12.05
C VAL A 587 30.66 -1.27 -13.29
N TYR A 588 31.97 -1.10 -13.20
CA TYR A 588 32.94 -1.40 -14.24
C TYR A 588 33.73 -2.65 -13.85
N LYS A 589 34.06 -3.48 -14.84
CA LYS A 589 34.84 -4.69 -14.69
C LYS A 589 35.92 -4.73 -15.77
N GLY A 590 37.11 -5.15 -15.39
CA GLY A 590 38.20 -5.38 -16.32
C GLY A 590 39.30 -6.22 -15.69
N VAL A 591 40.33 -6.53 -16.48
CA VAL A 591 41.47 -7.32 -16.05
C VAL A 591 42.68 -6.39 -16.03
N THR A 592 43.41 -6.40 -14.92
CA THR A 592 44.67 -5.65 -14.80
C THR A 592 45.77 -6.31 -15.63
N SER A 593 46.85 -5.58 -15.90
CA SER A 593 48.03 -6.11 -16.60
C SER A 593 48.66 -7.35 -15.94
N LYS A 594 48.30 -7.63 -14.67
CA LYS A 594 48.73 -8.80 -13.88
C LYS A 594 47.69 -9.93 -13.83
N GLY A 595 46.67 -9.92 -14.70
CA GLY A 595 45.64 -10.96 -14.80
C GLY A 595 44.56 -10.93 -13.69
N LYS A 596 44.62 -10.00 -12.73
CA LYS A 596 43.60 -9.89 -11.67
C LYS A 596 42.38 -9.08 -12.12
N VAL A 597 41.18 -9.57 -11.82
CA VAL A 597 39.92 -8.86 -12.05
C VAL A 597 39.85 -7.64 -11.14
N LYS A 598 39.61 -6.47 -11.71
CA LYS A 598 39.43 -5.19 -11.02
C LYS A 598 38.01 -4.69 -11.23
N TYR A 599 37.41 -4.21 -10.15
CA TYR A 599 36.11 -3.56 -10.16
C TYR A 599 36.25 -2.09 -9.81
N MET A 600 35.41 -1.25 -10.42
CA MET A 600 35.24 0.16 -10.08
C MET A 600 33.76 0.50 -10.09
N TYR A 601 33.35 1.53 -9.34
CA TYR A 601 31.98 2.01 -9.34
C TYR A 601 31.93 3.54 -9.41
N GLU A 602 30.85 4.06 -9.94
CA GLU A 602 30.49 5.47 -9.84
C GLU A 602 29.00 5.64 -9.54
N PHE A 603 28.65 6.73 -8.87
CA PHE A 603 27.27 7.12 -8.61
C PHE A 603 26.88 8.31 -9.46
N ILE A 604 25.70 8.23 -10.07
CA ILE A 604 25.05 9.39 -10.67
C ILE A 604 23.93 9.81 -9.73
N ASN A 605 24.00 11.06 -9.25
CA ASN A 605 22.95 11.62 -8.40
C ASN A 605 21.72 12.04 -9.24
N MET A 606 20.62 12.37 -8.56
CA MET A 606 19.38 12.75 -9.24
C MET A 606 19.49 14.06 -10.03
N LEU A 607 20.33 15.00 -9.59
CA LEU A 607 20.53 16.28 -10.25
C LEU A 607 21.27 16.12 -11.58
N ASP A 608 22.36 15.35 -11.60
CA ASP A 608 23.14 15.09 -12.81
C ASP A 608 22.34 14.25 -13.80
N ALA A 609 21.55 13.28 -13.32
CA ALA A 609 20.59 12.58 -14.16
C ALA A 609 19.56 13.53 -14.78
N ALA A 610 19.01 14.48 -14.01
CA ALA A 610 18.07 15.46 -14.53
C ALA A 610 18.71 16.39 -15.59
N LYS A 611 19.96 16.80 -15.39
CA LYS A 611 20.73 17.56 -16.39
C LYS A 611 20.92 16.75 -17.66
N PHE A 612 21.29 15.46 -17.54
CA PHE A 612 21.50 14.57 -18.68
C PHE A 612 20.24 14.37 -19.53
N TYR A 613 19.07 14.19 -18.89
CA TYR A 613 17.80 13.98 -19.61
C TYR A 613 17.12 15.26 -20.09
N LYS A 614 17.71 16.43 -19.85
CA LYS A 614 17.24 17.70 -20.40
C LYS A 614 17.31 17.64 -21.93
N GLN A 615 16.26 18.08 -22.62
CA GLN A 615 16.18 18.04 -24.08
C GLN A 615 17.28 18.88 -24.74
N SER A 616 17.69 19.97 -24.11
CA SER A 616 18.75 20.84 -24.61
C SER A 616 20.16 20.30 -24.39
N ASN A 617 20.32 19.13 -23.76
CA ASN A 617 21.64 18.60 -23.45
C ASN A 617 22.19 17.82 -24.64
N ASP A 618 23.39 18.19 -25.10
CA ASP A 618 24.13 17.42 -26.09
C ASP A 618 24.75 16.19 -25.42
N LYS A 619 24.50 15.00 -25.99
CA LYS A 619 24.89 13.71 -25.42
C LYS A 619 26.06 13.05 -26.13
N VAL A 620 26.68 13.74 -27.10
CA VAL A 620 27.78 13.19 -27.92
C VAL A 620 29.00 12.82 -27.07
N LEU A 621 29.35 13.63 -26.05
CA LEU A 621 30.52 13.41 -25.19
C LEU A 621 30.52 12.10 -24.38
N VAL A 622 29.35 11.47 -24.23
CA VAL A 622 29.16 10.22 -23.47
C VAL A 622 28.53 9.14 -24.34
N ASP A 623 28.65 9.28 -25.67
CA ASP A 623 28.11 8.33 -26.65
C ASP A 623 26.62 8.00 -26.41
N GLY A 624 25.82 9.03 -26.06
CA GLY A 624 24.40 8.86 -25.77
C GLY A 624 24.07 8.18 -24.43
N ASN A 625 25.06 7.70 -23.67
CA ASN A 625 24.88 7.01 -22.39
C ASN A 625 25.00 7.98 -21.21
N ILE A 626 24.29 7.72 -20.11
CA ILE A 626 24.40 8.55 -18.90
C ILE A 626 25.74 8.39 -18.18
N VAL A 627 26.45 7.30 -18.46
CA VAL A 627 27.78 6.97 -17.94
C VAL A 627 28.68 6.57 -19.10
N GLN A 628 30.00 6.77 -18.94
CA GLN A 628 30.97 6.34 -19.96
C GLN A 628 31.01 4.81 -20.05
N LEU A 629 31.13 4.27 -21.27
CA LEU A 629 31.20 2.81 -21.48
C LEU A 629 32.56 2.23 -21.11
N ASN A 630 33.65 2.98 -21.33
CA ASN A 630 34.98 2.65 -20.86
C ASN A 630 35.48 3.78 -19.96
N LYS A 631 35.99 3.43 -18.79
CA LYS A 631 36.55 4.36 -17.83
C LYS A 631 37.78 3.76 -17.19
N ASP A 632 38.92 4.45 -17.27
CA ASP A 632 40.21 4.01 -16.74
C ASP A 632 40.64 2.60 -17.21
N GLY A 633 40.35 2.26 -18.47
CA GLY A 633 40.64 0.94 -19.06
C GLY A 633 39.70 -0.18 -18.60
N LEU A 634 38.63 0.13 -17.88
CA LEU A 634 37.60 -0.82 -17.45
C LEU A 634 36.31 -0.60 -18.25
N ASN A 635 35.67 -1.69 -18.67
CA ASN A 635 34.41 -1.64 -19.40
C ASN A 635 33.23 -1.66 -18.43
N LEU A 636 32.14 -0.96 -18.79
CA LEU A 636 30.89 -0.97 -18.06
C LEU A 636 30.35 -2.40 -18.00
N TYR A 637 30.19 -2.93 -16.80
CA TYR A 637 29.66 -4.27 -16.57
C TYR A 637 28.14 -4.26 -16.53
N TYR A 638 27.57 -3.43 -15.64
CA TYR A 638 26.14 -3.17 -15.55
C TYR A 638 25.84 -1.84 -14.84
N THR A 639 24.59 -1.40 -14.91
CA THR A 639 24.06 -0.32 -14.09
C THR A 639 22.98 -0.83 -13.14
N LEU A 640 23.03 -0.39 -11.89
CA LEU A 640 22.05 -0.71 -10.87
C LEU A 640 21.22 0.52 -10.53
N LYS A 641 19.90 0.35 -10.55
CA LYS A 641 18.93 1.34 -10.07
C LYS A 641 18.16 0.74 -8.91
N LYS A 642 17.55 1.61 -8.10
CA LYS A 642 16.59 1.14 -7.11
C LYS A 642 15.42 0.45 -7.83
N GLY A 643 15.15 -0.79 -7.45
CA GLY A 643 14.12 -1.63 -8.06
C GLY A 643 14.63 -2.61 -9.11
N THR A 644 15.91 -2.57 -9.49
CA THR A 644 16.52 -3.61 -10.35
C THR A 644 16.44 -4.97 -9.65
N MET A 645 15.95 -5.98 -10.37
CA MET A 645 15.94 -7.37 -9.91
C MET A 645 17.29 -8.02 -10.17
N VAL A 646 17.71 -8.92 -9.28
CA VAL A 646 19.00 -9.62 -9.36
C VAL A 646 18.86 -11.06 -8.89
N LEU A 647 19.62 -11.98 -9.48
CA LEU A 647 19.74 -13.37 -9.02
C LEU A 647 21.12 -13.57 -8.40
N LEU A 648 21.16 -13.93 -7.12
CA LEU A 648 22.41 -14.15 -6.40
C LEU A 648 22.96 -15.55 -6.65
N TYR A 649 24.27 -15.64 -6.84
CA TYR A 649 25.01 -16.90 -6.96
C TYR A 649 26.17 -16.96 -5.95
N VAL A 650 26.63 -18.17 -5.64
CA VAL A 650 27.71 -18.42 -4.69
C VAL A 650 29.04 -18.48 -5.43
N ASP A 651 29.18 -19.44 -6.35
CA ASP A 651 30.47 -19.75 -6.97
C ASP A 651 30.49 -19.33 -8.44
N ASN A 652 29.55 -19.83 -9.24
CA ASN A 652 29.51 -19.60 -10.68
C ASN A 652 28.13 -19.11 -11.14
N PRO A 653 28.03 -18.14 -12.06
CA PRO A 653 26.74 -17.72 -12.63
C PRO A 653 25.91 -18.86 -13.25
N ASP A 654 26.54 -19.88 -13.82
CA ASP A 654 25.79 -20.98 -14.48
C ASP A 654 25.04 -21.88 -13.49
N GLU A 655 25.40 -21.85 -12.19
CA GLU A 655 24.69 -22.60 -11.13
C GLU A 655 23.19 -22.21 -11.05
N ILE A 656 22.85 -21.00 -11.52
CA ILE A 656 21.47 -20.51 -11.58
C ILE A 656 20.64 -21.27 -12.61
N TRP A 657 21.28 -21.82 -13.64
CA TRP A 657 20.62 -22.44 -14.79
C TRP A 657 20.63 -23.98 -14.76
N GLU A 658 21.59 -24.61 -14.07
CA GLU A 658 21.85 -26.05 -14.15
C GLU A 658 20.80 -26.96 -13.46
N ASN A 659 19.97 -26.45 -12.54
CA ASN A 659 19.08 -27.29 -11.70
C ASN A 659 17.61 -26.83 -11.66
N ASN A 660 17.09 -26.27 -12.76
CA ASN A 660 15.77 -25.59 -12.76
C ASN A 660 15.63 -24.54 -11.64
N GLY A 661 16.77 -24.05 -11.16
CA GLY A 661 16.98 -22.91 -10.30
C GLY A 661 16.08 -22.82 -9.07
N ASP A 662 16.70 -22.84 -7.90
CA ASP A 662 16.10 -22.26 -6.69
C ASP A 662 16.02 -20.71 -6.81
N TRP A 663 15.37 -20.23 -7.88
CA TRP A 663 15.24 -18.84 -8.27
C TRP A 663 14.45 -18.09 -7.21
N SER A 664 13.46 -18.72 -6.58
CA SER A 664 12.70 -18.10 -5.49
C SER A 664 13.59 -17.73 -4.30
N ARG A 665 14.52 -18.61 -3.90
CA ARG A 665 15.49 -18.27 -2.84
C ARG A 665 16.55 -17.28 -3.31
N ARG A 666 16.91 -17.29 -4.59
CA ARG A 666 18.00 -16.49 -5.18
C ARG A 666 17.59 -15.13 -5.76
N LEU A 667 16.29 -14.86 -5.93
CA LEU A 667 15.77 -13.65 -6.54
C LEU A 667 15.59 -12.54 -5.50
N TYR A 668 16.25 -11.41 -5.76
CA TYR A 668 16.25 -10.23 -4.92
C TYR A 668 15.99 -8.97 -5.74
N LYS A 669 15.63 -7.90 -5.03
CA LYS A 669 15.50 -6.55 -5.56
C LYS A 669 16.48 -5.61 -4.86
N VAL A 670 17.16 -4.78 -5.63
CA VAL A 670 17.99 -3.68 -5.12
C VAL A 670 17.08 -2.62 -4.49
N THR A 671 17.20 -2.39 -3.19
CA THR A 671 16.35 -1.45 -2.45
C THR A 671 17.04 -0.15 -2.10
N GLU A 672 18.36 -0.19 -1.85
CA GLU A 672 19.16 0.97 -1.47
C GLU A 672 20.56 0.89 -2.09
N LEU A 673 21.12 2.05 -2.42
CA LEU A 673 22.46 2.22 -2.97
C LEU A 673 23.18 3.29 -2.16
N TRP A 674 24.24 2.91 -1.45
CA TRP A 674 24.90 3.72 -0.43
C TRP A 674 26.30 4.13 -0.86
N LYS A 675 26.80 5.22 -0.26
CA LYS A 675 28.20 5.64 -0.38
C LYS A 675 29.16 4.49 -0.04
N ALA A 676 30.37 4.54 -0.60
CA ALA A 676 31.37 3.47 -0.55
C ALA A 676 30.98 2.19 -1.34
N GLY A 677 30.14 2.31 -2.37
CA GLY A 677 29.80 1.20 -3.28
C GLY A 677 29.03 0.08 -2.59
N ARG A 678 28.13 0.43 -1.65
CA ARG A 678 27.36 -0.53 -0.87
C ARG A 678 25.97 -0.73 -1.47
N ILE A 679 25.59 -1.98 -1.70
CA ILE A 679 24.33 -2.39 -2.35
C ILE A 679 23.47 -3.10 -1.31
N VAL A 680 22.23 -2.65 -1.10
CA VAL A 680 21.26 -3.34 -0.26
C VAL A 680 20.27 -4.07 -1.16
N VAL A 681 20.14 -5.37 -0.93
CA VAL A 681 19.20 -6.24 -1.63
C VAL A 681 18.16 -6.77 -0.64
N THR A 682 16.93 -6.92 -1.12
CA THR A 682 15.81 -7.46 -0.34
C THR A 682 15.16 -8.57 -1.13
N LYS A 683 14.87 -9.70 -0.48
CA LYS A 683 14.27 -10.87 -1.12
C LYS A 683 12.98 -10.46 -1.79
N HIS A 684 12.75 -10.95 -3.01
CA HIS A 684 11.64 -10.49 -3.83
C HIS A 684 10.26 -10.79 -3.21
N THR A 685 10.17 -11.82 -2.37
CA THR A 685 9.00 -12.20 -1.57
C THR A 685 8.76 -11.33 -0.34
N GLU A 686 9.74 -10.59 0.16
CA GLU A 686 9.60 -9.82 1.41
C GLU A 686 8.61 -8.66 1.28
N ALA A 687 7.55 -8.67 2.09
CA ALA A 687 6.47 -7.68 2.08
C ALA A 687 6.50 -6.70 3.25
N ARG A 688 7.31 -6.94 4.29
CA ARG A 688 7.38 -6.04 5.44
C ARG A 688 8.01 -4.70 5.06
N PRO A 689 7.65 -3.61 5.77
CA PRO A 689 8.33 -2.33 5.62
C PRO A 689 9.85 -2.46 5.82
N SER A 690 10.63 -1.74 5.01
CA SER A 690 12.11 -1.77 5.06
C SER A 690 12.70 -1.45 6.43
N SER A 691 11.97 -0.71 7.28
CA SER A 691 12.33 -0.38 8.66
C SER A 691 12.19 -1.53 9.66
N GLU A 692 11.34 -2.51 9.36
CA GLU A 692 11.06 -3.66 10.23
C GLU A 692 11.94 -4.87 9.89
N VAL A 693 12.62 -4.84 8.73
CA VAL A 693 13.50 -5.93 8.29
C VAL A 693 14.96 -5.55 8.60
N PRO A 694 15.61 -6.25 9.55
CA PRO A 694 17.00 -5.97 9.87
C PRO A 694 17.90 -6.27 8.67
N LYS A 695 18.94 -5.44 8.50
CA LYS A 695 19.96 -5.64 7.46
C LYS A 695 21.01 -6.61 7.99
N VAL A 696 21.12 -7.78 7.38
CA VAL A 696 22.20 -8.72 7.72
C VAL A 696 23.49 -8.22 7.08
N THR A 697 24.49 -7.92 7.91
CA THR A 697 25.79 -7.36 7.47
C THR A 697 26.95 -8.36 7.58
N LYS A 698 26.86 -9.34 8.48
CA LYS A 698 27.81 -10.44 8.64
C LYS A 698 27.04 -11.76 8.53
N GLY A 699 27.59 -12.73 7.79
CA GLY A 699 26.99 -14.06 7.64
C GLY A 699 25.70 -14.09 6.80
N PHE A 700 25.49 -13.12 5.90
CA PHE A 700 24.35 -13.15 4.99
C PHE A 700 24.38 -14.43 4.15
N CYS A 701 23.27 -15.17 4.18
CA CYS A 701 23.08 -16.39 3.40
C CYS A 701 21.98 -16.18 2.35
N ILE A 702 22.16 -16.77 1.17
CA ILE A 702 21.10 -16.77 0.15
C ILE A 702 19.86 -17.43 0.74
N GLY A 703 18.76 -16.68 0.76
CA GLY A 703 17.51 -17.03 1.43
C GLY A 703 17.09 -16.02 2.51
N ASP A 704 18.04 -15.28 3.08
CA ASP A 704 17.78 -14.22 4.05
C ASP A 704 16.94 -13.08 3.44
N SER A 705 16.12 -12.42 4.26
CA SER A 705 15.22 -11.35 3.81
C SER A 705 15.94 -10.13 3.24
N LYS A 706 17.07 -9.72 3.82
CA LYS A 706 17.75 -8.45 3.46
C LYS A 706 19.25 -8.49 3.73
N GLY A 707 20.03 -8.25 2.67
CA GLY A 707 21.49 -8.32 2.70
C GLY A 707 22.17 -7.02 2.29
N LEU A 708 23.42 -6.87 2.73
CA LEU A 708 24.31 -5.78 2.35
C LEU A 708 25.55 -6.33 1.63
N TYR A 709 25.80 -5.85 0.42
CA TYR A 709 26.94 -6.24 -0.40
C TYR A 709 27.86 -5.05 -0.70
N SER A 710 29.14 -5.34 -0.87
CA SER A 710 30.08 -4.43 -1.54
C SER A 710 30.01 -4.67 -3.04
N TYR A 711 30.07 -3.60 -3.85
CA TYR A 711 30.06 -3.67 -5.31
C TYR A 711 31.09 -4.66 -5.89
N SER A 712 32.26 -4.76 -5.27
CA SER A 712 33.35 -5.64 -5.69
C SER A 712 33.15 -7.12 -5.36
N LYS A 713 32.23 -7.44 -4.43
CA LYS A 713 31.89 -8.80 -4.00
C LYS A 713 30.42 -9.13 -4.29
N PHE A 714 29.82 -8.43 -5.25
CA PHE A 714 28.42 -8.60 -5.59
C PHE A 714 28.27 -9.67 -6.67
N SER A 715 28.22 -10.93 -6.24
CA SER A 715 27.98 -12.10 -7.09
C SER A 715 26.50 -12.20 -7.45
N ALA A 716 26.11 -11.47 -8.50
CA ALA A 716 24.73 -11.42 -8.95
C ALA A 716 24.62 -11.31 -10.48
N LEU A 717 23.65 -12.02 -11.05
CA LEU A 717 23.12 -11.73 -12.39
C LEU A 717 22.14 -10.56 -12.29
N VAL A 718 22.16 -9.66 -13.27
CA VAL A 718 21.43 -8.39 -13.26
C VAL A 718 20.35 -8.36 -14.34
N GLN A 719 19.13 -8.01 -13.94
CA GLN A 719 18.01 -7.86 -14.86
C GLN A 719 18.31 -6.81 -15.94
N GLY A 720 18.03 -7.17 -17.20
CA GLY A 720 18.26 -6.35 -18.39
C GLY A 720 19.68 -6.48 -18.98
N TYR A 721 20.57 -7.22 -18.31
CA TYR A 721 21.89 -7.57 -18.83
C TYR A 721 22.02 -9.08 -19.01
N ASP A 722 21.73 -9.84 -17.95
CA ASP A 722 21.95 -11.29 -17.93
C ASP A 722 20.65 -12.09 -18.05
N PHE A 723 19.53 -11.52 -17.58
CA PHE A 723 18.20 -12.11 -17.69
C PHE A 723 17.10 -11.05 -17.77
N GLU A 724 15.91 -11.46 -18.22
CA GLU A 724 14.67 -10.72 -18.06
C GLU A 724 13.69 -11.51 -17.18
N ILE A 725 12.85 -10.79 -16.45
CA ILE A 725 11.71 -11.37 -15.72
C ILE A 725 10.46 -10.58 -16.11
N ASN A 726 9.40 -11.31 -16.46
CA ASN A 726 8.17 -10.73 -16.96
C ASN A 726 7.08 -10.59 -15.88
N GLU A 727 5.87 -10.13 -16.25
CA GLU A 727 4.76 -9.95 -15.30
C GLU A 727 4.23 -11.25 -14.69
N LEU A 728 4.50 -12.40 -15.31
CA LEU A 728 4.10 -13.73 -14.84
C LEU A 728 5.16 -14.36 -13.93
N GLY A 729 6.30 -13.69 -13.74
CA GLY A 729 7.43 -14.22 -13.00
C GLY A 729 8.32 -15.16 -13.82
N GLU A 730 8.10 -15.27 -15.13
CA GLU A 730 8.92 -16.13 -15.99
C GLU A 730 10.27 -15.45 -16.26
N ILE A 731 11.35 -16.22 -16.11
CA ILE A 731 12.72 -15.76 -16.31
C ILE A 731 13.24 -16.24 -17.66
N LYS A 732 13.79 -15.31 -18.45
CA LYS A 732 14.47 -15.59 -19.71
C LYS A 732 15.94 -15.20 -19.60
N ARG A 733 16.85 -16.14 -19.88
CA ARG A 733 18.29 -15.88 -19.99
C ARG A 733 18.57 -15.01 -21.23
N LEU A 734 19.38 -13.96 -21.06
CA LEU A 734 19.82 -13.06 -22.14
C LEU A 734 21.26 -13.32 -22.57
N ARG A 735 22.11 -13.74 -21.63
CA ARG A 735 23.54 -14.01 -21.82
C ARG A 735 23.91 -15.37 -21.27
#